data_AF-A0AAD3HE00-F1
#
_entry.id   AF-A0AAD3HE00-F1
#
_cell.length_a   1.000
_cell.length_b   1.000
_cell.length_c   1.000
_cell.angle_alpha   90.00
_cell.angle_beta   90.00
_cell.angle_gamma   90.00
#
_symmetry.space_group_name_H-M   'P 1'
#
loop_
_entity.id
_entity.type
_entity.pdbx_description
1 polymer ?
#
loop_
_entity_poly.entity_id
_entity_poly.type
_entity_poly.pdbx_seq_one_letter_code
_entity_poly.pdbx_strand_id
1 'polypeptide(L)'
;MLRQRVAKSSDHSNSMNTSFASLSNRRGASDAEMGLPGLDDPNAKSKPINFRSKLSRIIRYAFLPVVFLFCSLTIFVPNFRGYNPFSASSVILGAAALGIFWALLQFLIVARIPVQSGTTNEETGLVSGGSNATTARLVEIYEAIYEGAESFLRAEYSVCAFFVAVFAVVIFFLVSWGTGWDSARGFFTATSFVLGALTSMASGYLGMKVAVFSNVRTTVSAQKPGWTGCFNTAFRAGAVMGFALCGLGILMLYCTMLAFRVHYPAAQDWVYLTECLTGYGLGGSSIAMFGRVGGGIYTKAADVGADLVGKVVHGIPEDDPRNPATIADNVGDNVGDVAGMGSDLFGSFAEATCAALVIGNTIGVSGGWDAMVFPVIVSSVGIIVCIVCSFIATHIVPVRNEAGVETALKVQLISTTILMIPAVFLAADAFLPASFELAATVGDGTITLKPDEAALCVCMGAVGGLTIGLITEYYTSHSYKPVRELAHSCKTGAATNMIYGIALGYKSVIIPVIVLAGAVYGSFSLCDMYGVSLAAIGMLSNLATGLTIDVYGPVCDNAGGIAEMAELESYVRDKTDALDAAGNTTAAIGKGFAIGSAALVSLALFGAFVTRIRTSSAASGAQLFANGVNMLEPLTFAFLIVGGMIPFAFAAMTMKSVGLAAMEMVMEVQRQFDEKPHLLDANPTERPDYDACIAISTKASLREMVPPGAMVMLTPLFTGMFFGVTAVCGLLVGSLVASVQLAVSMSNSGGAWDNAKKYIEKASPDSELKGKGSDIHKAAVVGDTVGDPFKDTSGPALNIVMKLMAVLSLVFADTFYAFNQGRGIFNL
;
A
#
# COMPACT_ATOMS: atom_id res chain seq x y z
N MET A 1 -39.01 23.63 -37.25
CA MET A 1 -39.97 22.91 -38.14
C MET A 1 -39.42 22.91 -39.57
N LEU A 2 -39.92 22.02 -40.43
CA LEU A 2 -40.00 22.07 -41.92
C LEU A 2 -39.17 23.13 -42.70
N ARG A 3 -38.56 22.91 -43.87
CA ARG A 3 -38.18 21.78 -44.78
C ARG A 3 -37.98 22.45 -46.17
N GLN A 4 -37.03 21.97 -47.00
CA GLN A 4 -37.03 22.09 -48.49
C GLN A 4 -36.83 23.53 -49.09
N ARG A 5 -36.45 23.78 -50.37
CA ARG A 5 -36.17 23.01 -51.62
C ARG A 5 -35.34 23.93 -52.59
N VAL A 6 -34.21 23.53 -53.22
CA VAL A 6 -34.02 22.91 -54.58
C VAL A 6 -33.48 23.82 -55.74
N ALA A 7 -32.63 23.22 -56.61
CA ALA A 7 -32.32 23.51 -58.05
C ALA A 7 -31.14 24.40 -58.53
N LYS A 8 -30.30 23.79 -59.41
CA LYS A 8 -29.74 24.25 -60.72
C LYS A 8 -28.76 25.46 -60.77
N SER A 9 -27.49 25.34 -61.24
CA SER A 9 -26.92 25.12 -62.62
C SER A 9 -26.80 26.43 -63.47
N SER A 10 -25.75 26.73 -64.26
CA SER A 10 -24.47 26.07 -64.63
C SER A 10 -23.47 27.05 -65.33
N ASP A 11 -22.26 26.58 -65.69
CA ASP A 11 -21.37 27.09 -66.77
C ASP A 11 -20.60 28.44 -66.57
N HIS A 12 -19.43 28.76 -67.16
CA HIS A 12 -18.55 28.09 -68.15
C HIS A 12 -17.09 28.67 -68.22
N SER A 13 -16.15 27.98 -68.89
CA SER A 13 -14.84 28.48 -69.45
C SER A 13 -13.76 28.98 -68.46
N ASN A 14 -12.43 29.05 -68.66
CA ASN A 14 -11.40 28.71 -69.68
C ASN A 14 -10.00 28.93 -68.98
N SER A 15 -8.77 28.91 -69.52
CA SER A 15 -7.95 28.19 -70.54
C SER A 15 -6.48 28.74 -70.38
N MET A 16 -5.36 28.40 -71.05
CA MET A 16 -4.98 27.49 -72.16
C MET A 16 -3.42 27.30 -72.20
N ASN A 17 -2.90 26.12 -72.62
CA ASN A 17 -1.53 25.86 -73.18
C ASN A 17 -0.28 26.10 -72.27
N THR A 18 0.92 25.50 -72.45
CA THR A 18 1.57 24.53 -73.40
C THR A 18 2.74 23.85 -72.60
N SER A 19 3.62 22.91 -72.99
CA SER A 19 3.99 22.00 -74.13
C SER A 19 5.08 21.01 -73.56
N PHE A 20 5.57 19.89 -74.14
CA PHE A 20 5.26 19.00 -75.27
C PHE A 20 6.00 17.64 -75.08
N ALA A 21 5.80 16.66 -75.99
CA ALA A 21 6.64 15.49 -76.42
C ALA A 21 7.66 14.76 -75.47
N SER A 22 7.85 13.43 -75.51
CA SER A 22 7.11 12.34 -76.20
C SER A 22 7.66 10.92 -75.85
N LEU A 23 6.78 9.89 -75.82
CA LEU A 23 7.04 8.45 -76.13
C LEU A 23 7.99 7.65 -75.19
N SER A 24 7.80 6.35 -74.90
CA SER A 24 6.73 5.38 -75.27
C SER A 24 6.71 4.15 -74.33
N ASN A 25 5.62 3.36 -74.38
CA ASN A 25 5.45 2.01 -73.79
C ASN A 25 5.45 1.91 -72.24
N ARG A 26 4.62 1.09 -71.58
CA ARG A 26 3.56 0.17 -72.07
C ARG A 26 2.50 -0.09 -70.98
N ARG A 27 1.22 0.00 -71.38
CA ARG A 27 0.03 -0.79 -70.96
C ARG A 27 -0.05 -1.23 -69.47
N GLY A 28 -1.01 -0.76 -68.66
CA GLY A 28 -2.02 0.29 -68.87
C GLY A 28 -3.33 0.04 -68.09
N ALA A 29 -4.25 1.01 -68.19
CA ALA A 29 -5.64 1.02 -67.69
C ALA A 29 -5.81 0.92 -66.15
N SER A 30 -6.08 2.00 -65.40
CA SER A 30 -7.25 2.91 -65.40
C SER A 30 -8.48 2.32 -64.68
N ASP A 31 -9.21 3.03 -63.81
CA ASP A 31 -8.93 4.34 -63.18
C ASP A 31 -9.80 4.54 -61.91
N ALA A 32 -9.58 5.65 -61.22
CA ALA A 32 -10.32 6.29 -60.13
C ALA A 32 -11.67 5.69 -59.60
N GLU A 33 -11.73 5.62 -58.26
CA GLU A 33 -12.87 5.96 -57.38
C GLU A 33 -14.28 5.37 -57.64
N MET A 34 -14.76 4.53 -56.70
CA MET A 34 -16.04 4.78 -56.02
C MET A 34 -16.30 3.87 -54.80
N GLY A 35 -17.08 4.39 -53.85
CA GLY A 35 -18.10 3.60 -53.14
C GLY A 35 -17.73 2.97 -51.79
N LEU A 36 -18.45 3.39 -50.75
CA LEU A 36 -18.86 2.48 -49.68
C LEU A 36 -20.09 1.68 -50.16
N PRO A 37 -20.02 0.35 -50.06
CA PRO A 37 -21.04 -0.46 -49.39
C PRO A 37 -20.40 -1.11 -48.14
N GLY A 38 -21.12 -1.65 -47.17
CA GLY A 38 -22.55 -1.95 -47.08
C GLY A 38 -22.67 -3.26 -46.28
N LEU A 39 -23.58 -3.32 -45.31
CA LEU A 39 -23.80 -4.52 -44.50
C LEU A 39 -24.52 -5.59 -45.33
N ASP A 40 -24.03 -6.83 -45.30
CA ASP A 40 -24.83 -8.07 -45.21
C ASP A 40 -23.93 -9.33 -45.30
N ASP A 41 -23.64 -9.97 -44.15
CA ASP A 41 -23.21 -11.37 -44.07
C ASP A 41 -23.75 -12.03 -42.78
N PRO A 42 -24.82 -12.86 -42.87
CA PRO A 42 -25.39 -13.55 -41.71
C PRO A 42 -24.55 -14.73 -41.16
N ASN A 43 -23.37 -15.05 -41.71
CA ASN A 43 -22.63 -16.28 -41.39
C ASN A 43 -21.15 -16.09 -40.96
N ALA A 44 -20.71 -14.86 -40.70
CA ALA A 44 -19.34 -14.53 -40.27
C ALA A 44 -19.00 -15.04 -38.84
N LYS A 45 -18.78 -16.35 -38.68
CA LYS A 45 -18.43 -17.00 -37.41
C LYS A 45 -17.21 -16.36 -36.74
N SER A 46 -17.41 -15.80 -35.55
CA SER A 46 -16.37 -15.15 -34.74
C SER A 46 -15.24 -16.10 -34.36
N LYS A 47 -13.99 -15.74 -34.69
CA LYS A 47 -12.79 -16.50 -34.27
C LYS A 47 -12.60 -16.38 -32.74
N PRO A 48 -12.19 -17.45 -32.04
CA PRO A 48 -12.07 -17.44 -30.58
C PRO A 48 -10.97 -16.48 -30.09
N ILE A 49 -11.28 -15.68 -29.08
CA ILE A 49 -10.35 -14.74 -28.45
C ILE A 49 -9.32 -15.53 -27.63
N ASN A 50 -8.14 -15.73 -28.20
CA ASN A 50 -7.12 -16.61 -27.62
C ASN A 50 -6.48 -15.99 -26.36
N PHE A 51 -6.90 -16.45 -25.17
CA PHE A 51 -6.49 -15.94 -23.86
C PHE A 51 -4.96 -15.94 -23.65
N ARG A 52 -4.22 -16.90 -24.24
CA ARG A 52 -2.74 -16.91 -24.22
C ARG A 52 -2.15 -15.61 -24.79
N SER A 53 -2.82 -14.96 -25.75
CA SER A 53 -2.36 -13.70 -26.32
C SER A 53 -2.45 -12.54 -25.31
N LYS A 54 -3.59 -12.35 -24.62
CA LYS A 54 -3.76 -11.35 -23.55
C LYS A 54 -2.77 -11.60 -22.41
N LEU A 55 -2.63 -12.84 -21.92
CA LEU A 55 -1.65 -13.16 -20.88
C LEU A 55 -0.20 -12.88 -21.33
N SER A 56 0.15 -13.22 -22.58
CA SER A 56 1.48 -12.89 -23.13
C SER A 56 1.69 -11.38 -23.29
N ARG A 57 0.63 -10.58 -23.49
CA ARG A 57 0.70 -9.12 -23.51
C ARG A 57 0.93 -8.54 -22.12
N ILE A 58 0.22 -9.01 -21.09
CA ILE A 58 0.47 -8.58 -19.70
C ILE A 58 1.93 -8.87 -19.30
N ILE A 59 2.42 -10.08 -19.59
CA ILE A 59 3.82 -10.44 -19.35
C ILE A 59 4.77 -9.53 -20.16
N ARG A 60 4.49 -9.26 -21.45
CA ARG A 60 5.34 -8.41 -22.32
C ARG A 60 5.31 -6.91 -21.99
N TYR A 61 4.24 -6.38 -21.42
CA TYR A 61 4.08 -4.93 -21.21
C TYR A 61 4.23 -4.49 -19.75
N ALA A 62 4.02 -5.36 -18.76
CA ALA A 62 4.24 -5.04 -17.35
C ALA A 62 5.55 -5.61 -16.79
N PHE A 63 5.78 -6.92 -16.93
CA PHE A 63 6.97 -7.59 -16.37
C PHE A 63 8.20 -7.52 -17.27
N LEU A 64 8.03 -7.74 -18.58
CA LEU A 64 9.16 -7.83 -19.50
C LEU A 64 9.98 -6.53 -19.60
N PRO A 65 9.44 -5.30 -19.46
CA PRO A 65 10.28 -4.10 -19.39
C PRO A 65 11.21 -4.07 -18.17
N VAL A 66 10.71 -4.46 -16.99
CA VAL A 66 11.51 -4.55 -15.75
C VAL A 66 12.56 -5.66 -15.86
N VAL A 67 12.20 -6.80 -16.47
CA VAL A 67 13.15 -7.90 -16.73
C VAL A 67 14.13 -7.55 -17.86
N PHE A 68 13.76 -6.71 -18.84
CA PHE A 68 14.72 -6.16 -19.82
C PHE A 68 15.64 -5.14 -19.18
N LEU A 69 15.19 -4.36 -18.19
CA LEU A 69 16.05 -3.50 -17.40
C LEU A 69 17.10 -4.34 -16.66
N PHE A 70 16.68 -5.44 -16.02
CA PHE A 70 17.56 -6.43 -15.39
C PHE A 70 18.57 -7.08 -16.37
N CYS A 71 18.12 -7.49 -17.56
CA CYS A 71 18.99 -8.01 -18.63
C CYS A 71 19.89 -6.95 -19.29
N SER A 72 19.55 -5.66 -19.19
CA SER A 72 20.38 -4.55 -19.70
C SER A 72 21.40 -4.09 -18.66
N LEU A 73 21.03 -4.12 -17.38
CA LEU A 73 21.93 -3.82 -16.26
C LEU A 73 23.01 -4.89 -16.07
N THR A 74 22.76 -6.13 -16.48
CA THR A 74 23.80 -7.19 -16.52
C THR A 74 24.91 -6.93 -17.54
N ILE A 75 24.75 -5.95 -18.44
CA ILE A 75 25.79 -5.48 -19.38
C ILE A 75 26.78 -4.51 -18.67
N PHE A 76 26.38 -3.89 -17.55
CA PHE A 76 27.17 -2.88 -16.83
C PHE A 76 28.10 -3.45 -15.73
N VAL A 77 28.19 -4.78 -15.57
CA VAL A 77 29.07 -5.42 -14.57
C VAL A 77 30.24 -6.15 -15.27
N PRO A 78 31.37 -5.46 -15.53
CA PRO A 78 32.55 -6.12 -16.08
C PRO A 78 33.22 -7.05 -15.05
N ASN A 79 33.83 -8.13 -15.55
CA ASN A 79 34.64 -9.13 -14.82
C ASN A 79 33.90 -10.20 -13.98
N PHE A 80 33.30 -11.18 -14.66
CA PHE A 80 32.82 -12.43 -14.05
C PHE A 80 33.93 -13.43 -13.63
N ARG A 81 35.16 -12.95 -13.34
CA ARG A 81 36.34 -13.75 -12.94
C ARG A 81 36.77 -13.41 -11.51
N GLY A 82 35.98 -13.87 -10.54
CA GLY A 82 36.21 -13.64 -9.11
C GLY A 82 34.94 -13.76 -8.25
N TYR A 83 33.92 -14.48 -8.72
CA TYR A 83 32.60 -14.50 -8.11
C TYR A 83 32.60 -15.25 -6.77
N ASN A 84 32.53 -14.52 -5.66
CA ASN A 84 32.19 -15.10 -4.36
C ASN A 84 30.66 -15.30 -4.27
N PRO A 85 30.15 -16.54 -4.16
CA PRO A 85 28.71 -16.77 -4.01
C PRO A 85 28.13 -16.17 -2.72
N PHE A 86 28.97 -15.89 -1.71
CA PHE A 86 28.59 -15.27 -0.44
C PHE A 86 28.88 -13.76 -0.37
N SER A 87 29.04 -13.04 -1.50
CA SER A 87 29.06 -11.57 -1.44
C SER A 87 27.68 -11.00 -1.13
N ALA A 88 27.60 -9.84 -0.48
CA ALA A 88 26.32 -9.17 -0.21
C ALA A 88 25.50 -8.95 -1.50
N SER A 89 26.17 -8.59 -2.60
CA SER A 89 25.56 -8.42 -3.92
C SER A 89 24.87 -9.69 -4.41
N SER A 90 25.50 -10.85 -4.18
CA SER A 90 24.99 -12.18 -4.56
C SER A 90 23.73 -12.54 -3.76
N VAL A 91 23.74 -12.25 -2.45
CA VAL A 91 22.62 -12.54 -1.56
C VAL A 91 21.42 -11.62 -1.82
N ILE A 92 21.66 -10.32 -1.98
CA ILE A 92 20.58 -9.33 -2.21
C ILE A 92 19.85 -9.62 -3.53
N LEU A 93 20.58 -9.76 -4.63
CA LEU A 93 19.99 -10.07 -5.94
C LEU A 93 19.35 -11.47 -5.97
N GLY A 94 19.96 -12.45 -5.31
CA GLY A 94 19.43 -13.81 -5.19
C GLY A 94 18.11 -13.87 -4.43
N ALA A 95 18.03 -13.20 -3.27
CA ALA A 95 16.81 -13.14 -2.46
C ALA A 95 15.68 -12.39 -3.17
N ALA A 96 15.98 -11.26 -3.83
CA ALA A 96 15.01 -10.49 -4.59
C ALA A 96 14.42 -11.32 -5.76
N ALA A 97 15.28 -11.99 -6.53
CA ALA A 97 14.86 -12.88 -7.61
C ALA A 97 14.05 -14.10 -7.09
N LEU A 98 14.44 -14.67 -5.95
CA LEU A 98 13.73 -15.77 -5.30
C LEU A 98 12.35 -15.35 -4.81
N GLY A 99 12.20 -14.15 -4.24
CA GLY A 99 10.91 -13.58 -3.84
C GLY A 99 9.95 -13.40 -5.02
N ILE A 100 10.44 -12.81 -6.12
CA ILE A 100 9.66 -12.65 -7.36
C ILE A 100 9.28 -14.02 -7.96
N PHE A 101 10.21 -14.99 -7.99
CA PHE A 101 9.93 -16.34 -8.45
C PHE A 101 8.89 -17.06 -7.58
N TRP A 102 8.98 -16.92 -6.26
CA TRP A 102 8.03 -17.51 -5.32
C TRP A 102 6.62 -16.89 -5.47
N ALA A 103 6.52 -15.57 -5.64
CA ALA A 103 5.26 -14.91 -5.95
C ALA A 103 4.63 -15.43 -7.24
N LEU A 104 5.42 -15.57 -8.33
CA LEU A 104 4.96 -16.16 -9.59
C LEU A 104 4.51 -17.62 -9.41
N LEU A 105 5.20 -18.41 -8.57
CA LEU A 105 4.80 -19.77 -8.24
C LEU A 105 3.45 -19.82 -7.51
N GLN A 106 3.21 -18.95 -6.52
CA GLN A 106 1.91 -18.88 -5.84
C GLN A 106 0.80 -18.43 -6.81
N PHE A 107 1.05 -17.45 -7.67
CA PHE A 107 0.11 -17.01 -8.69
C PHE A 107 -0.26 -18.15 -9.65
N LEU A 108 0.73 -18.92 -10.12
CA LEU A 108 0.51 -20.09 -10.99
C LEU A 108 -0.20 -21.26 -10.29
N ILE A 109 -0.23 -21.30 -8.95
CA ILE A 109 -1.04 -22.26 -8.18
C ILE A 109 -2.49 -21.78 -8.10
N VAL A 110 -2.73 -20.51 -7.74
CA VAL A 110 -4.08 -19.91 -7.71
C VAL A 110 -4.72 -19.92 -9.11
N ALA A 111 -3.96 -19.62 -10.16
CA ALA A 111 -4.45 -19.61 -11.54
C ALA A 111 -4.91 -20.99 -12.08
N ARG A 112 -4.59 -22.10 -11.39
CA ARG A 112 -5.11 -23.43 -11.72
C ARG A 112 -6.54 -23.67 -11.24
N ILE A 113 -7.07 -22.81 -10.37
CA ILE A 113 -8.46 -22.88 -9.92
C ILE A 113 -9.36 -22.44 -11.09
N PRO A 114 -10.23 -23.32 -11.61
CA PRO A 114 -11.08 -23.01 -12.75
C PRO A 114 -12.24 -22.10 -12.32
N VAL A 115 -12.59 -21.15 -13.20
CA VAL A 115 -13.69 -20.18 -12.99
C VAL A 115 -14.60 -20.09 -14.25
N GLN A 116 -14.29 -20.81 -15.32
CA GLN A 116 -15.01 -20.71 -16.59
C GLN A 116 -16.16 -21.71 -16.72
N SER A 117 -17.29 -21.24 -17.23
CA SER A 117 -18.34 -22.07 -17.82
C SER A 117 -17.78 -22.82 -19.05
N GLY A 118 -17.95 -24.13 -19.10
CA GLY A 118 -17.26 -24.96 -20.10
C GLY A 118 -17.98 -25.10 -21.45
N THR A 119 -17.19 -25.20 -22.53
CA THR A 119 -17.63 -25.78 -23.81
C THR A 119 -16.66 -26.88 -24.26
N THR A 120 -16.97 -28.11 -23.83
CA THR A 120 -16.85 -29.37 -24.60
C THR A 120 -15.53 -29.72 -25.33
N ASN A 121 -14.84 -30.77 -24.88
CA ASN A 121 -15.02 -32.11 -25.50
C ASN A 121 -14.44 -33.26 -24.66
N GLU A 122 -14.72 -34.48 -25.10
CA GLU A 122 -14.64 -35.78 -24.41
C GLU A 122 -13.23 -36.20 -23.93
N GLU A 123 -13.14 -36.81 -22.73
CA GLU A 123 -12.66 -38.21 -22.52
C GLU A 123 -12.39 -38.55 -21.04
N THR A 124 -12.21 -37.56 -20.14
CA THR A 124 -11.91 -37.83 -18.71
C THR A 124 -13.00 -37.34 -17.76
N GLY A 125 -13.39 -38.19 -16.82
CA GLY A 125 -14.61 -38.05 -16.02
C GLY A 125 -14.59 -36.87 -15.04
N LEU A 126 -15.63 -36.06 -15.07
CA LEU A 126 -15.88 -34.95 -14.14
C LEU A 126 -16.89 -35.34 -13.06
N VAL A 127 -16.67 -34.85 -11.84
CA VAL A 127 -17.66 -34.85 -10.76
C VAL A 127 -18.66 -33.71 -11.03
N SER A 128 -19.95 -33.98 -10.85
CA SER A 128 -21.04 -33.01 -11.05
C SER A 128 -21.21 -32.06 -9.87
N GLY A 129 -21.67 -30.83 -10.14
CA GLY A 129 -22.04 -29.84 -9.13
C GLY A 129 -21.72 -28.40 -9.56
N GLY A 130 -22.73 -27.67 -10.05
CA GLY A 130 -22.61 -26.28 -10.49
C GLY A 130 -23.34 -26.03 -11.81
N SER A 131 -24.25 -25.05 -11.84
CA SER A 131 -24.97 -24.70 -13.07
C SER A 131 -24.12 -23.75 -13.93
N ASN A 132 -24.26 -23.83 -15.26
CA ASN A 132 -23.59 -22.89 -16.18
C ASN A 132 -24.00 -21.42 -15.91
N ALA A 133 -25.21 -21.18 -15.38
CA ALA A 133 -25.68 -19.85 -15.01
C ALA A 133 -24.95 -19.30 -13.76
N THR A 134 -24.78 -20.13 -12.72
CA THR A 134 -24.05 -19.76 -11.49
C THR A 134 -22.60 -19.39 -11.81
N THR A 135 -21.93 -20.16 -12.68
CA THR A 135 -20.56 -19.85 -13.12
C THR A 135 -20.51 -18.58 -13.98
N ALA A 136 -21.50 -18.33 -14.84
CA ALA A 136 -21.58 -17.08 -15.61
C ALA A 136 -21.77 -15.86 -14.71
N ARG A 137 -22.64 -15.93 -13.68
CA ARG A 137 -22.86 -14.87 -12.70
C ARG A 137 -21.60 -14.55 -11.90
N LEU A 138 -20.85 -15.56 -11.47
CA LEU A 138 -19.56 -15.38 -10.79
C LEU A 138 -18.51 -14.68 -11.66
N VAL A 139 -18.48 -14.97 -12.98
CA VAL A 139 -17.59 -14.28 -13.93
C VAL A 139 -18.04 -12.83 -14.13
N GLU A 140 -19.34 -12.58 -14.28
CA GLU A 140 -19.92 -11.24 -14.47
C GLU A 140 -19.60 -10.28 -13.31
N ILE A 141 -19.75 -10.71 -12.06
CA ILE A 141 -19.44 -9.90 -10.87
C ILE A 141 -17.93 -9.63 -10.80
N TYR A 142 -17.10 -10.66 -11.07
CA TYR A 142 -15.65 -10.51 -11.15
C TYR A 142 -15.22 -9.51 -12.24
N GLU A 143 -15.85 -9.52 -13.42
CA GLU A 143 -15.53 -8.58 -14.50
C GLU A 143 -15.95 -7.15 -14.14
N ALA A 144 -17.10 -6.95 -13.47
CA ALA A 144 -17.52 -5.63 -12.97
C ALA A 144 -16.54 -5.05 -11.93
N ILE A 145 -16.14 -5.85 -10.91
CA ILE A 145 -15.16 -5.43 -9.90
C ILE A 145 -13.79 -5.15 -10.56
N TYR A 146 -13.38 -5.96 -11.52
CA TYR A 146 -12.12 -5.79 -12.25
C TYR A 146 -12.08 -4.51 -13.10
N GLU A 147 -13.16 -4.20 -13.82
CA GLU A 147 -13.23 -3.00 -14.65
C GLU A 147 -13.36 -1.73 -13.80
N GLY A 148 -14.12 -1.75 -12.70
CA GLY A 148 -14.16 -0.66 -11.72
C GLY A 148 -12.80 -0.36 -11.10
N ALA A 149 -12.12 -1.38 -10.54
CA ALA A 149 -10.82 -1.22 -9.89
C ALA A 149 -9.71 -0.81 -10.87
N GLU A 150 -9.74 -1.29 -12.12
CA GLU A 150 -8.82 -0.83 -13.17
C GLU A 150 -9.13 0.60 -13.64
N SER A 151 -10.40 0.97 -13.76
CA SER A 151 -10.79 2.34 -14.12
C SER A 151 -10.31 3.34 -13.06
N PHE A 152 -10.58 3.06 -11.78
CA PHE A 152 -10.17 3.91 -10.66
C PHE A 152 -8.65 4.09 -10.60
N LEU A 153 -7.86 3.01 -10.53
CA LEU A 153 -6.40 3.14 -10.42
C LEU A 153 -5.77 3.80 -11.65
N ARG A 154 -6.34 3.65 -12.85
CA ARG A 154 -5.89 4.41 -14.03
C ARG A 154 -6.14 5.91 -13.89
N ALA A 155 -7.27 6.32 -13.32
CA ALA A 155 -7.58 7.72 -13.07
C ALA A 155 -6.68 8.30 -11.97
N GLU A 156 -6.57 7.63 -10.83
CA GLU A 156 -5.69 8.00 -9.71
C GLU A 156 -4.23 8.10 -10.17
N TYR A 157 -3.70 7.07 -10.82
CA TYR A 157 -2.30 7.05 -11.25
C TYR A 157 -2.01 8.07 -12.36
N SER A 158 -3.00 8.51 -13.13
CA SER A 158 -2.83 9.63 -14.07
C SER A 158 -2.60 10.96 -13.34
N VAL A 159 -3.30 11.20 -12.23
CA VAL A 159 -3.06 12.37 -11.36
C VAL A 159 -1.72 12.25 -10.65
N CYS A 160 -1.41 11.07 -10.10
CA CYS A 160 -0.15 10.81 -9.43
C CYS A 160 1.06 10.94 -10.37
N ALA A 161 0.97 10.47 -11.61
CA ALA A 161 2.05 10.60 -12.60
C ALA A 161 2.32 12.07 -12.98
N PHE A 162 1.28 12.90 -13.10
CA PHE A 162 1.44 14.35 -13.28
C PHE A 162 2.13 14.99 -12.06
N PHE A 163 1.68 14.66 -10.84
CA PHE A 163 2.32 15.12 -9.61
C PHE A 163 3.80 14.69 -9.54
N VAL A 164 4.13 13.43 -9.84
CA VAL A 164 5.51 12.92 -9.84
C VAL A 164 6.38 13.68 -10.84
N ALA A 165 5.89 13.96 -12.05
CA ALA A 165 6.64 14.72 -13.05
C ALA A 165 6.92 16.16 -12.57
N VAL A 166 5.94 16.84 -11.97
CA VAL A 166 6.12 18.19 -11.41
C VAL A 166 7.05 18.17 -10.21
N PHE A 167 6.87 17.25 -9.27
CA PHE A 167 7.64 17.22 -8.03
C PHE A 167 9.08 16.73 -8.23
N ALA A 168 9.35 15.87 -9.22
CA ALA A 168 10.71 15.52 -9.64
C ALA A 168 11.49 16.75 -10.16
N VAL A 169 10.83 17.68 -10.85
CA VAL A 169 11.44 18.95 -11.28
C VAL A 169 11.70 19.87 -10.08
N VAL A 170 10.79 19.92 -9.10
CA VAL A 170 11.00 20.65 -7.84
C VAL A 170 12.18 20.09 -7.06
N ILE A 171 12.28 18.77 -6.90
CA ILE A 171 13.42 18.08 -6.29
C ILE A 171 14.72 18.44 -7.03
N PHE A 172 14.73 18.31 -8.37
CA PHE A 172 15.92 18.63 -9.18
C PHE A 172 16.44 20.03 -8.88
N PHE A 173 15.62 21.08 -9.00
CA PHE A 173 16.08 22.46 -8.81
C PHE A 173 16.46 22.79 -7.36
N LEU A 174 15.68 22.34 -6.37
CA LEU A 174 15.91 22.69 -4.95
C LEU A 174 17.08 21.90 -4.33
N VAL A 175 17.22 20.61 -4.65
CA VAL A 175 18.35 19.80 -4.18
C VAL A 175 19.63 20.21 -4.92
N SER A 176 19.56 20.53 -6.21
CA SER A 176 20.72 21.08 -6.94
C SER A 176 21.20 22.44 -6.43
N TRP A 177 20.45 23.15 -5.59
CA TRP A 177 20.84 24.48 -5.10
C TRP A 177 21.38 24.47 -3.64
N GLY A 178 20.98 23.48 -2.83
CA GLY A 178 21.09 23.55 -1.36
C GLY A 178 22.49 23.76 -0.78
N THR A 179 23.54 23.21 -1.40
CA THR A 179 24.94 23.44 -0.99
C THR A 179 25.79 23.98 -2.15
N GLY A 180 25.20 24.90 -2.92
CA GLY A 180 25.76 25.37 -4.19
C GLY A 180 25.25 24.54 -5.38
N TRP A 181 25.47 25.02 -6.61
CA TRP A 181 24.87 24.41 -7.80
C TRP A 181 25.49 23.05 -8.16
N ASP A 182 24.78 21.97 -7.83
CA ASP A 182 25.13 20.58 -8.13
C ASP A 182 24.00 19.88 -8.89
N SER A 183 24.10 19.89 -10.23
CA SER A 183 23.15 19.20 -11.11
C SER A 183 23.19 17.66 -10.98
N ALA A 184 24.25 17.07 -10.44
CA ALA A 184 24.36 15.61 -10.30
C ALA A 184 23.54 15.13 -9.10
N ARG A 185 23.70 15.73 -7.91
CA ARG A 185 22.91 15.38 -6.72
C ARG A 185 21.42 15.62 -6.93
N GLY A 186 21.02 16.74 -7.55
CA GLY A 186 19.61 16.96 -7.90
C GLY A 186 19.07 15.95 -8.92
N PHE A 187 19.84 15.60 -9.96
CA PHE A 187 19.43 14.61 -10.96
C PHE A 187 19.29 13.20 -10.38
N PHE A 188 20.24 12.74 -9.57
CA PHE A 188 20.17 11.43 -8.94
C PHE A 188 19.03 11.35 -7.92
N THR A 189 18.84 12.38 -7.08
CA THR A 189 17.73 12.42 -6.12
C THR A 189 16.36 12.42 -6.80
N ALA A 190 16.19 13.21 -7.88
CA ALA A 190 14.97 13.20 -8.68
C ALA A 190 14.76 11.86 -9.41
N THR A 191 15.84 11.20 -9.87
CA THR A 191 15.77 9.87 -10.48
C THR A 191 15.34 8.81 -9.46
N SER A 192 15.92 8.80 -8.26
CA SER A 192 15.50 7.94 -7.16
C SER A 192 14.03 8.15 -6.79
N PHE A 193 13.56 9.40 -6.75
CA PHE A 193 12.16 9.74 -6.53
C PHE A 193 11.22 9.16 -7.59
N VAL A 194 11.53 9.33 -8.88
CA VAL A 194 10.73 8.74 -9.97
C VAL A 194 10.75 7.22 -9.90
N LEU A 195 11.89 6.58 -9.60
CA LEU A 195 11.99 5.13 -9.46
C LEU A 195 11.19 4.61 -8.24
N GLY A 196 11.25 5.29 -7.10
CA GLY A 196 10.46 4.95 -5.91
C GLY A 196 8.96 5.08 -6.16
N ALA A 197 8.53 6.16 -6.81
CA ALA A 197 7.14 6.35 -7.19
C ALA A 197 6.64 5.28 -8.19
N LEU A 198 7.46 4.93 -9.19
CA LEU A 198 7.15 3.86 -10.15
C LEU A 198 7.04 2.49 -9.48
N THR A 199 7.93 2.16 -8.53
CA THR A 199 7.84 0.91 -7.75
C THR A 199 6.60 0.91 -6.86
N SER A 200 6.25 2.03 -6.22
CA SER A 200 5.05 2.15 -5.37
C SER A 200 3.75 1.96 -6.16
N MET A 201 3.63 2.59 -7.34
CA MET A 201 2.51 2.37 -8.27
C MET A 201 2.48 0.92 -8.78
N ALA A 202 3.63 0.34 -9.13
CA ALA A 202 3.69 -1.06 -9.57
C ALA A 202 3.24 -2.02 -8.46
N SER A 203 3.64 -1.79 -7.20
CA SER A 203 3.25 -2.62 -6.05
C SER A 203 1.75 -2.57 -5.78
N GLY A 204 1.14 -1.38 -5.75
CA GLY A 204 -0.31 -1.25 -5.56
C GLY A 204 -1.12 -1.90 -6.70
N TYR A 205 -0.73 -1.64 -7.95
CA TYR A 205 -1.40 -2.21 -9.12
C TYR A 205 -1.24 -3.73 -9.24
N LEU A 206 -0.06 -4.29 -8.96
CA LEU A 206 0.14 -5.74 -8.91
C LEU A 206 -0.67 -6.38 -7.77
N GLY A 207 -0.80 -5.69 -6.64
CA GLY A 207 -1.69 -6.07 -5.54
C GLY A 207 -3.14 -6.22 -5.99
N MET A 208 -3.75 -5.11 -6.45
CA MET A 208 -5.13 -5.10 -6.97
C MET A 208 -5.35 -6.20 -8.01
N LYS A 209 -4.45 -6.33 -9.00
CA LYS A 209 -4.60 -7.32 -10.07
C LYS A 209 -4.56 -8.76 -9.59
N VAL A 210 -3.92 -9.06 -8.46
CA VAL A 210 -3.94 -10.41 -7.87
C VAL A 210 -5.12 -10.60 -6.92
N ALA A 211 -5.49 -9.57 -6.14
CA ALA A 211 -6.64 -9.63 -5.25
C ALA A 211 -7.95 -9.89 -6.02
N VAL A 212 -8.25 -9.06 -7.02
CA VAL A 212 -9.40 -9.26 -7.91
C VAL A 212 -9.29 -10.57 -8.69
N PHE A 213 -8.10 -11.01 -9.09
CA PHE A 213 -7.95 -12.34 -9.73
C PHE A 213 -8.27 -13.51 -8.78
N SER A 214 -8.22 -13.29 -7.47
CA SER A 214 -8.29 -14.35 -6.46
C SER A 214 -9.62 -14.39 -5.69
N ASN A 215 -10.35 -13.28 -5.55
CA ASN A 215 -11.62 -13.23 -4.81
C ASN A 215 -12.62 -14.33 -5.25
N VAL A 216 -12.97 -14.38 -6.53
CA VAL A 216 -13.86 -15.37 -7.14
C VAL A 216 -13.30 -16.80 -7.05
N ARG A 217 -11.97 -16.95 -6.97
CA ARG A 217 -11.31 -18.26 -6.77
C ARG A 217 -11.38 -18.72 -5.32
N THR A 218 -11.36 -17.80 -4.37
CA THR A 218 -11.67 -18.05 -2.96
C THR A 218 -13.13 -18.48 -2.82
N THR A 219 -14.08 -17.77 -3.45
CA THR A 219 -15.52 -18.12 -3.49
C THR A 219 -15.76 -19.52 -4.07
N VAL A 220 -15.23 -19.82 -5.26
CA VAL A 220 -15.30 -21.16 -5.91
C VAL A 220 -14.59 -22.24 -5.09
N SER A 221 -13.68 -21.87 -4.19
CA SER A 221 -13.03 -22.80 -3.26
C SER A 221 -13.78 -22.95 -1.94
N ALA A 222 -14.63 -22.00 -1.55
CA ALA A 222 -15.49 -22.05 -0.37
C ALA A 222 -16.73 -22.95 -0.60
N GLN A 223 -17.24 -23.04 -1.83
CA GLN A 223 -18.25 -24.03 -2.24
C GLN A 223 -17.82 -25.49 -2.01
N LYS A 224 -16.51 -25.76 -1.92
CA LYS A 224 -16.01 -27.14 -1.75
C LYS A 224 -16.03 -27.56 -0.28
N PRO A 225 -16.24 -28.85 0.04
CA PRO A 225 -16.17 -29.35 1.42
C PRO A 225 -14.83 -29.04 2.11
N GLY A 226 -14.89 -28.65 3.38
CA GLY A 226 -13.74 -28.26 4.19
C GLY A 226 -13.37 -26.77 4.10
N TRP A 227 -12.24 -26.43 4.75
CA TRP A 227 -11.74 -25.05 4.94
C TRP A 227 -10.38 -24.80 4.24
N THR A 228 -9.60 -25.86 4.02
CA THR A 228 -8.22 -25.74 3.52
C THR A 228 -8.15 -25.15 2.10
N GLY A 229 -9.20 -25.29 1.30
CA GLY A 229 -9.25 -24.81 -0.10
C GLY A 229 -9.38 -23.29 -0.21
N CYS A 230 -10.41 -22.71 0.39
CA CYS A 230 -10.61 -21.26 0.40
C CYS A 230 -9.47 -20.54 1.14
N PHE A 231 -9.10 -20.99 2.35
CA PHE A 231 -8.00 -20.39 3.11
C PHE A 231 -6.68 -20.36 2.31
N ASN A 232 -6.25 -21.49 1.74
CA ASN A 232 -5.02 -21.54 0.93
C ASN A 232 -5.12 -20.73 -0.37
N THR A 233 -6.31 -20.37 -0.84
CA THR A 233 -6.46 -19.53 -2.05
C THR A 233 -6.19 -18.07 -1.71
N ALA A 234 -6.90 -17.52 -0.72
CA ALA A 234 -6.68 -16.16 -0.25
C ALA A 234 -5.27 -15.95 0.33
N PHE A 235 -4.77 -16.89 1.14
CA PHE A 235 -3.42 -16.80 1.71
C PHE A 235 -2.33 -16.82 0.64
N ARG A 236 -2.51 -17.61 -0.44
CA ARG A 236 -1.56 -17.60 -1.57
C ARG A 236 -1.69 -16.32 -2.41
N ALA A 237 -2.87 -15.73 -2.54
CA ALA A 237 -3.06 -14.45 -3.21
C ALA A 237 -2.28 -13.33 -2.50
N GLY A 238 -2.43 -13.20 -1.17
CA GLY A 238 -1.63 -12.29 -0.35
C GLY A 238 -0.14 -12.56 -0.47
N ALA A 239 0.27 -13.83 -0.52
CA ALA A 239 1.68 -14.19 -0.73
C ALA A 239 2.23 -13.72 -2.09
N VAL A 240 1.45 -13.75 -3.18
CA VAL A 240 1.92 -13.17 -4.46
C VAL A 240 2.28 -11.70 -4.26
N MET A 241 1.40 -10.92 -3.64
CA MET A 241 1.64 -9.50 -3.41
C MET A 241 2.83 -9.28 -2.46
N GLY A 242 2.85 -9.93 -1.29
CA GLY A 242 3.89 -9.75 -0.29
C GLY A 242 5.30 -10.08 -0.79
N PHE A 243 5.46 -11.18 -1.51
CA PHE A 243 6.77 -11.59 -2.04
C PHE A 243 7.17 -10.85 -3.32
N ALA A 244 6.21 -10.45 -4.17
CA ALA A 244 6.50 -9.62 -5.34
C ALA A 244 6.91 -8.20 -4.94
N LEU A 245 6.21 -7.60 -3.97
CA LEU A 245 6.47 -6.25 -3.46
C LEU A 245 7.86 -6.17 -2.82
N CYS A 246 8.17 -7.05 -1.86
CA CYS A 246 9.48 -7.05 -1.21
C CYS A 246 10.61 -7.38 -2.20
N GLY A 247 10.40 -8.34 -3.12
CA GLY A 247 11.38 -8.69 -4.14
C GLY A 247 11.66 -7.55 -5.13
N LEU A 248 10.61 -6.90 -5.66
CA LEU A 248 10.74 -5.75 -6.55
C LEU A 248 11.34 -4.54 -5.83
N GLY A 249 10.91 -4.27 -4.59
CA GLY A 249 11.37 -3.16 -3.76
C GLY A 249 12.86 -3.23 -3.46
N ILE A 250 13.38 -4.41 -3.10
CA ILE A 250 14.83 -4.65 -2.93
C ILE A 250 15.57 -4.57 -4.27
N LEU A 251 15.04 -5.20 -5.32
CA LEU A 251 15.70 -5.22 -6.63
C LEU A 251 15.91 -3.81 -7.20
N MET A 252 14.86 -2.99 -7.21
CA MET A 252 14.89 -1.63 -7.73
C MET A 252 15.78 -0.71 -6.88
N LEU A 253 15.72 -0.83 -5.54
CA LEU A 253 16.63 -0.12 -4.63
C LEU A 253 18.09 -0.48 -4.93
N TYR A 254 18.42 -1.77 -4.95
CA TYR A 254 19.80 -2.22 -5.08
C TYR A 254 20.39 -1.97 -6.48
N CYS A 255 19.60 -2.12 -7.54
CA CYS A 255 20.02 -1.72 -8.88
C CYS A 255 20.28 -0.21 -8.97
N THR A 256 19.51 0.62 -8.26
CA THR A 256 19.75 2.07 -8.18
C THR A 256 21.07 2.37 -7.43
N MET A 257 21.31 1.71 -6.30
CA MET A 257 22.58 1.82 -5.55
C MET A 257 23.79 1.42 -6.40
N LEU A 258 23.71 0.31 -7.13
CA LEU A 258 24.78 -0.14 -8.02
C LEU A 258 25.02 0.85 -9.18
N ALA A 259 23.96 1.42 -9.76
CA ALA A 259 24.09 2.43 -10.81
C ALA A 259 24.74 3.72 -10.29
N PHE A 260 24.35 4.20 -9.11
CA PHE A 260 24.93 5.40 -8.50
C PHE A 260 26.39 5.18 -8.08
N ARG A 261 26.76 3.96 -7.66
CA ARG A 261 28.15 3.59 -7.35
C ARG A 261 29.11 3.67 -8.55
N VAL A 262 28.60 3.65 -9.79
CA VAL A 262 29.43 3.92 -10.99
C VAL A 262 29.88 5.38 -11.03
N HIS A 263 29.07 6.31 -10.47
CA HIS A 263 29.40 7.73 -10.37
C HIS A 263 30.13 8.08 -9.06
N TYR A 264 29.80 7.39 -7.95
CA TYR A 264 30.43 7.52 -6.64
C TYR A 264 31.24 6.24 -6.30
N PRO A 265 32.41 6.01 -6.91
CA PRO A 265 33.12 4.74 -6.79
C PRO A 265 33.89 4.59 -5.46
N ALA A 266 34.39 5.68 -4.88
CA ALA A 266 35.17 5.65 -3.64
C ALA A 266 34.27 5.63 -2.40
N ALA A 267 34.73 4.96 -1.33
CA ALA A 267 33.94 4.79 -0.11
C ALA A 267 33.59 6.12 0.58
N GLN A 268 34.46 7.13 0.41
CA GLN A 268 34.27 8.49 0.90
C GLN A 268 33.11 9.21 0.21
N ASP A 269 32.80 8.86 -1.05
CA ASP A 269 31.74 9.49 -1.83
C ASP A 269 30.37 8.82 -1.63
N TRP A 270 30.32 7.66 -0.95
CA TRP A 270 29.07 6.93 -0.71
C TRP A 270 28.08 7.68 0.19
N VAL A 271 28.52 8.73 0.89
CA VAL A 271 27.66 9.69 1.57
C VAL A 271 26.67 10.31 0.57
N TYR A 272 27.18 10.87 -0.54
CA TYR A 272 26.33 11.45 -1.59
C TYR A 272 25.44 10.40 -2.29
N LEU A 273 25.91 9.16 -2.39
CA LEU A 273 25.13 8.04 -2.92
C LEU A 273 23.90 7.75 -2.05
N THR A 274 24.08 7.60 -0.73
CA THR A 274 22.97 7.28 0.18
C THR A 274 22.04 8.47 0.39
N GLU A 275 22.58 9.69 0.38
CA GLU A 275 21.79 10.94 0.34
C GLU A 275 20.89 11.00 -0.89
N CYS A 276 21.42 10.78 -2.11
CA CYS A 276 20.61 10.77 -3.33
C CYS A 276 19.56 9.64 -3.33
N LEU A 277 19.87 8.52 -2.68
CA LEU A 277 18.97 7.37 -2.59
C LEU A 277 17.69 7.68 -1.78
N THR A 278 17.72 8.64 -0.84
CA THR A 278 16.56 9.03 -0.02
C THR A 278 15.32 9.43 -0.84
N GLY A 279 15.53 9.93 -2.07
CA GLY A 279 14.46 10.19 -3.02
C GLY A 279 13.57 8.97 -3.25
N TYR A 280 14.10 7.74 -3.19
CA TYR A 280 13.36 6.50 -3.38
C TYR A 280 12.30 6.26 -2.30
N GLY A 281 12.63 6.54 -1.03
CA GLY A 281 11.66 6.53 0.06
C GLY A 281 10.59 7.61 -0.12
N LEU A 282 11.01 8.85 -0.39
CA LEU A 282 10.13 9.98 -0.65
C LEU A 282 9.14 9.70 -1.80
N GLY A 283 9.61 9.12 -2.91
CA GLY A 283 8.76 8.73 -4.03
C GLY A 283 7.79 7.62 -3.69
N GLY A 284 8.24 6.65 -2.89
CA GLY A 284 7.40 5.55 -2.38
C GLY A 284 6.21 6.04 -1.58
N SER A 285 6.46 6.83 -0.53
CA SER A 285 5.42 7.36 0.36
C SER A 285 4.62 8.50 -0.25
N SER A 286 5.16 9.28 -1.19
CA SER A 286 4.38 10.30 -1.90
C SER A 286 3.24 9.67 -2.71
N ILE A 287 3.49 8.54 -3.39
CA ILE A 287 2.44 7.77 -4.06
C ILE A 287 1.48 7.14 -3.04
N ALA A 288 2.02 6.55 -1.96
CA ALA A 288 1.19 5.94 -0.92
C ALA A 288 0.22 6.93 -0.26
N MET A 289 0.64 8.19 -0.09
CA MET A 289 -0.18 9.27 0.48
C MET A 289 -1.45 9.48 -0.34
N PHE A 290 -1.33 9.50 -1.67
CA PHE A 290 -2.49 9.60 -2.56
C PHE A 290 -3.26 8.27 -2.62
N GLY A 291 -2.61 7.12 -2.73
CA GLY A 291 -3.30 5.82 -2.80
C GLY A 291 -4.10 5.46 -1.54
N ARG A 292 -3.60 5.75 -0.33
CA ARG A 292 -4.34 5.55 0.92
C ARG A 292 -5.48 6.54 1.12
N VAL A 293 -5.31 7.81 0.71
CA VAL A 293 -6.37 8.82 0.90
C VAL A 293 -7.42 8.75 -0.22
N GLY A 294 -7.00 8.62 -1.47
CA GLY A 294 -7.85 8.43 -2.64
C GLY A 294 -8.63 7.12 -2.53
N GLY A 295 -7.93 5.98 -2.57
CA GLY A 295 -8.53 4.66 -2.35
C GLY A 295 -9.34 4.56 -1.05
N GLY A 296 -8.84 5.11 0.06
CA GLY A 296 -9.53 5.11 1.36
C GLY A 296 -10.78 5.99 1.44
N ILE A 297 -10.85 7.10 0.69
CA ILE A 297 -12.09 7.88 0.52
C ILE A 297 -13.05 7.15 -0.43
N TYR A 298 -12.53 6.47 -1.45
CA TYR A 298 -13.34 5.72 -2.41
C TYR A 298 -14.10 4.58 -1.72
N THR A 299 -13.40 3.68 -1.00
CA THR A 299 -14.00 2.52 -0.31
C THR A 299 -15.00 2.97 0.76
N LYS A 300 -14.57 3.74 1.76
CA LYS A 300 -15.45 4.09 2.90
C LYS A 300 -16.59 5.06 2.55
N ALA A 301 -16.63 5.63 1.34
CA ALA A 301 -17.81 6.32 0.82
C ALA A 301 -18.85 5.36 0.23
N ALA A 302 -18.41 4.22 -0.32
CA ALA A 302 -19.28 3.17 -0.83
C ALA A 302 -19.82 2.30 0.31
N ASP A 303 -18.94 1.76 1.15
CA ASP A 303 -19.21 0.97 2.37
C ASP A 303 -20.33 1.59 3.22
N VAL A 304 -20.07 2.77 3.81
CA VAL A 304 -21.03 3.50 4.66
C VAL A 304 -22.32 3.85 3.91
N GLY A 305 -22.27 4.02 2.58
CA GLY A 305 -23.46 4.21 1.75
C GLY A 305 -24.30 2.94 1.57
N ALA A 306 -23.63 1.81 1.33
CA ALA A 306 -24.22 0.49 1.19
C ALA A 306 -24.84 0.02 2.52
N ASP A 307 -24.10 0.16 3.63
CA ASP A 307 -24.47 -0.37 4.94
C ASP A 307 -25.61 0.40 5.60
N LEU A 308 -25.57 1.73 5.58
CA LEU A 308 -26.62 2.54 6.20
C LEU A 308 -27.97 2.36 5.48
N VAL A 309 -27.99 2.45 4.15
CA VAL A 309 -29.24 2.32 3.39
C VAL A 309 -29.69 0.86 3.32
N GLY A 310 -28.77 -0.08 3.07
CA GLY A 310 -29.06 -1.51 3.02
C GLY A 310 -29.52 -2.08 4.36
N LYS A 311 -28.63 -2.10 5.37
CA LYS A 311 -28.88 -2.82 6.63
C LYS A 311 -29.74 -2.03 7.62
N VAL A 312 -29.55 -0.71 7.72
CA VAL A 312 -30.21 0.10 8.76
C VAL A 312 -31.59 0.60 8.31
N VAL A 313 -31.73 1.09 7.07
CA VAL A 313 -32.99 1.61 6.53
C VAL A 313 -33.89 0.49 5.98
N HIS A 314 -33.45 -0.23 4.94
CA HIS A 314 -34.29 -1.22 4.25
C HIS A 314 -34.25 -2.64 4.86
N GLY A 315 -33.20 -2.97 5.61
CA GLY A 315 -33.05 -4.27 6.28
C GLY A 315 -32.66 -5.42 5.36
N ILE A 316 -32.01 -5.13 4.22
CA ILE A 316 -31.46 -6.13 3.30
C ILE A 316 -30.06 -6.62 3.75
N PRO A 317 -29.61 -7.81 3.30
CA PRO A 317 -28.28 -8.35 3.57
C PRO A 317 -27.07 -7.45 3.24
N GLU A 318 -25.93 -7.84 3.81
CA GLU A 318 -24.58 -7.38 3.46
C GLU A 318 -24.23 -7.90 2.05
N ASP A 319 -23.71 -7.03 1.17
CA ASP A 319 -23.44 -7.33 -0.25
C ASP A 319 -24.65 -7.73 -1.13
N ASP A 320 -25.88 -7.39 -0.72
CA ASP A 320 -27.07 -7.75 -1.50
C ASP A 320 -27.03 -7.17 -2.94
N PRO A 321 -27.24 -7.99 -4.00
CA PRO A 321 -27.14 -7.56 -5.39
C PRO A 321 -28.19 -6.53 -5.84
N ARG A 322 -29.19 -6.22 -5.01
CA ARG A 322 -30.17 -5.15 -5.23
C ARG A 322 -29.63 -3.76 -4.92
N ASN A 323 -28.56 -3.67 -4.13
CA ASN A 323 -27.99 -2.41 -3.65
C ASN A 323 -26.99 -1.82 -4.68
N PRO A 324 -27.22 -0.62 -5.25
CA PRO A 324 -26.29 -0.01 -6.22
C PRO A 324 -24.88 0.27 -5.70
N ALA A 325 -24.66 0.32 -4.38
CA ALA A 325 -23.34 0.63 -3.83
C ALA A 325 -22.39 -0.59 -3.75
N THR A 326 -22.87 -1.85 -3.77
CA THR A 326 -22.04 -3.03 -3.43
C THR A 326 -20.91 -3.33 -4.41
N ILE A 327 -21.10 -3.05 -5.71
CA ILE A 327 -19.98 -3.12 -6.68
C ILE A 327 -18.96 -2.00 -6.42
N ALA A 328 -19.41 -0.79 -6.06
CA ALA A 328 -18.48 0.29 -5.71
C ALA A 328 -17.70 -0.04 -4.42
N ASP A 329 -18.34 -0.73 -3.49
CA ASP A 329 -17.78 -1.18 -2.22
C ASP A 329 -16.71 -2.27 -2.42
N ASN A 330 -17.05 -3.36 -3.11
CA ASN A 330 -16.11 -4.43 -3.43
C ASN A 330 -14.96 -3.95 -4.35
N VAL A 331 -15.18 -2.94 -5.21
CA VAL A 331 -14.08 -2.26 -5.92
C VAL A 331 -13.17 -1.53 -4.93
N GLY A 332 -13.76 -0.93 -3.89
CA GLY A 332 -13.10 -0.20 -2.82
C GLY A 332 -11.98 -0.97 -2.13
N ASP A 333 -12.24 -2.17 -1.64
CA ASP A 333 -11.25 -2.97 -0.90
C ASP A 333 -9.98 -3.21 -1.73
N ASN A 334 -10.17 -3.41 -3.03
CA ASN A 334 -9.09 -3.64 -3.99
C ASN A 334 -8.26 -2.40 -4.30
N VAL A 335 -8.80 -1.18 -4.11
CA VAL A 335 -8.10 0.09 -4.40
C VAL A 335 -7.58 0.78 -3.14
N GLY A 336 -8.33 0.77 -2.04
CA GLY A 336 -7.89 1.30 -0.74
C GLY A 336 -7.03 0.29 0.02
N ASP A 337 -7.62 -0.83 0.40
CA ASP A 337 -7.00 -1.77 1.37
C ASP A 337 -6.09 -2.82 0.75
N VAL A 338 -6.08 -2.97 -0.58
CA VAL A 338 -5.01 -3.68 -1.30
C VAL A 338 -4.04 -2.70 -1.96
N ALA A 339 -4.46 -1.88 -2.93
CA ALA A 339 -3.50 -1.06 -3.68
C ALA A 339 -2.84 0.05 -2.83
N GLY A 340 -3.65 0.82 -2.09
CA GLY A 340 -3.15 1.83 -1.16
C GLY A 340 -2.26 1.23 -0.05
N MET A 341 -2.65 0.10 0.53
CA MET A 341 -1.87 -0.64 1.53
C MET A 341 -0.52 -1.15 0.99
N GLY A 342 -0.49 -1.65 -0.24
CA GLY A 342 0.75 -2.06 -0.91
C GLY A 342 1.73 -0.89 -1.08
N SER A 343 1.24 0.25 -1.58
CA SER A 343 2.05 1.46 -1.71
C SER A 343 2.55 1.97 -0.35
N ASP A 344 1.70 1.95 0.68
CA ASP A 344 1.98 2.36 2.06
C ASP A 344 3.11 1.57 2.72
N LEU A 345 3.02 0.24 2.69
CA LEU A 345 4.05 -0.63 3.27
C LEU A 345 5.33 -0.68 2.42
N PHE A 346 5.25 -0.49 1.10
CA PHE A 346 6.43 -0.23 0.27
C PHE A 346 7.13 1.08 0.66
N GLY A 347 6.37 2.15 0.95
CA GLY A 347 6.90 3.42 1.45
C GLY A 347 7.67 3.25 2.76
N SER A 348 7.06 2.60 3.76
CA SER A 348 7.73 2.27 5.04
C SER A 348 9.01 1.48 4.82
N PHE A 349 8.98 0.48 3.93
CA PHE A 349 10.14 -0.34 3.59
C PHE A 349 11.29 0.48 2.98
N ALA A 350 10.99 1.24 1.92
CA ALA A 350 11.96 2.04 1.21
C ALA A 350 12.62 3.09 2.12
N GLU A 351 11.82 3.77 2.94
CA GLU A 351 12.30 4.78 3.89
C GLU A 351 13.12 4.19 5.03
N ALA A 352 12.72 3.06 5.63
CA ALA A 352 13.49 2.40 6.69
C ALA A 352 14.92 2.10 6.21
N THR A 353 15.03 1.51 5.01
CA THR A 353 16.32 1.19 4.40
C THR A 353 17.11 2.44 4.03
N CYS A 354 16.48 3.47 3.46
CA CYS A 354 17.16 4.73 3.14
C CYS A 354 17.68 5.48 4.39
N ALA A 355 16.90 5.52 5.47
CA ALA A 355 17.31 6.14 6.73
C ALA A 355 18.54 5.45 7.32
N ALA A 356 18.54 4.11 7.37
CA ALA A 356 19.69 3.33 7.83
C ALA A 356 20.95 3.53 6.98
N LEU A 357 20.79 3.62 5.65
CA LEU A 357 21.90 3.88 4.73
C LEU A 357 22.46 5.31 4.86
N VAL A 358 21.64 6.31 5.15
CA VAL A 358 22.10 7.68 5.41
C VAL A 358 22.79 7.81 6.76
N ILE A 359 22.24 7.24 7.84
CA ILE A 359 22.89 7.30 9.15
C ILE A 359 24.18 6.49 9.13
N GLY A 360 24.14 5.27 8.60
CA GLY A 360 25.27 4.35 8.50
C GLY A 360 26.34 4.74 7.46
N ASN A 361 26.31 5.95 6.88
CA ASN A 361 27.15 6.28 5.72
C ASN A 361 28.66 6.11 5.97
N THR A 362 29.15 6.37 7.19
CA THR A 362 30.57 6.22 7.54
C THR A 362 31.00 4.77 7.69
N ILE A 363 30.07 3.84 7.96
CA ILE A 363 30.35 2.41 8.15
C ILE A 363 30.98 1.83 6.88
N GLY A 364 30.59 2.32 5.69
CA GLY A 364 31.18 1.93 4.42
C GLY A 364 32.66 2.26 4.27
N VAL A 365 33.17 3.26 5.01
CA VAL A 365 34.59 3.63 5.02
C VAL A 365 35.40 2.68 5.93
N SER A 366 34.85 2.27 7.08
CA SER A 366 35.54 1.35 8.01
C SER A 366 35.36 -0.14 7.68
N GLY A 367 34.19 -0.53 7.20
CA GLY A 367 33.78 -1.93 7.00
C GLY A 367 33.52 -2.31 5.53
N GLY A 368 33.64 -1.37 4.60
CA GLY A 368 33.45 -1.62 3.17
C GLY A 368 31.99 -1.76 2.73
N TRP A 369 31.81 -2.19 1.48
CA TRP A 369 30.50 -2.20 0.81
C TRP A 369 29.48 -3.14 1.48
N ASP A 370 29.91 -4.34 1.85
CA ASP A 370 29.01 -5.38 2.39
C ASP A 370 28.45 -4.95 3.77
N ALA A 371 29.24 -4.23 4.57
CA ALA A 371 28.79 -3.61 5.82
C ALA A 371 27.86 -2.40 5.59
N MET A 372 28.17 -1.54 4.60
CA MET A 372 27.29 -0.44 4.20
C MET A 372 25.89 -0.94 3.79
N VAL A 373 25.81 -2.04 3.04
CA VAL A 373 24.53 -2.56 2.54
C VAL A 373 23.84 -3.56 3.50
N PHE A 374 24.36 -3.76 4.71
CA PHE A 374 23.75 -4.60 5.75
C PHE A 374 22.24 -4.34 5.97
N PRO A 375 21.73 -3.08 5.99
CA PRO A 375 20.29 -2.78 5.99
C PRO A 375 19.49 -3.54 4.92
N VAL A 376 20.04 -3.66 3.71
CA VAL A 376 19.41 -4.37 2.57
C VAL A 376 19.55 -5.90 2.72
N ILE A 377 20.65 -6.36 3.34
CA ILE A 377 20.88 -7.79 3.62
C ILE A 377 19.85 -8.31 4.63
N VAL A 378 19.55 -7.55 5.69
CA VAL A 378 18.51 -7.91 6.68
C VAL A 378 17.17 -8.15 5.97
N SER A 379 16.74 -7.23 5.10
CA SER A 379 15.52 -7.39 4.30
C SER A 379 15.57 -8.61 3.36
N SER A 380 16.73 -8.87 2.76
CA SER A 380 16.96 -9.99 1.84
C SER A 380 16.85 -11.35 2.55
N VAL A 381 17.43 -11.46 3.74
CA VAL A 381 17.28 -12.61 4.65
C VAL A 381 15.82 -12.74 5.10
N GLY A 382 15.14 -11.62 5.37
CA GLY A 382 13.72 -11.56 5.68
C GLY A 382 12.82 -12.24 4.65
N ILE A 383 13.06 -12.01 3.35
CA ILE A 383 12.35 -12.72 2.27
C ILE A 383 12.55 -14.24 2.39
N ILE A 384 13.78 -14.71 2.61
CA ILE A 384 14.10 -16.14 2.71
C ILE A 384 13.40 -16.77 3.93
N VAL A 385 13.43 -16.11 5.09
CA VAL A 385 12.73 -16.54 6.32
C VAL A 385 11.21 -16.62 6.08
N CYS A 386 10.62 -15.61 5.43
CA CYS A 386 9.19 -15.60 5.11
C CYS A 386 8.81 -16.75 4.14
N ILE A 387 9.64 -17.07 3.14
CA ILE A 387 9.41 -18.22 2.24
C ILE A 387 9.38 -19.52 3.04
N VAL A 388 10.36 -19.75 3.93
CA VAL A 388 10.41 -20.94 4.80
C VAL A 388 9.17 -21.03 5.70
N CYS A 389 8.78 -19.93 6.34
CA CYS A 389 7.58 -19.87 7.17
C CYS A 389 6.28 -20.13 6.40
N SER A 390 6.18 -19.70 5.14
CA SER A 390 4.98 -19.90 4.30
C SER A 390 4.59 -21.39 4.18
N PHE A 391 5.58 -22.30 4.12
CA PHE A 391 5.31 -23.75 4.12
C PHE A 391 4.64 -24.24 5.41
N ILE A 392 4.88 -23.57 6.55
CA ILE A 392 4.32 -23.98 7.85
C ILE A 392 2.80 -23.85 7.84
N ALA A 393 2.26 -22.71 7.40
CA ALA A 393 0.80 -22.52 7.28
C ALA A 393 0.18 -23.42 6.20
N THR A 394 0.77 -23.49 5.01
CA THR A 394 0.09 -24.18 3.89
C THR A 394 0.23 -25.70 3.90
N HIS A 395 1.18 -26.27 4.65
CA HIS A 395 1.45 -27.73 4.64
C HIS A 395 1.58 -28.37 6.03
N ILE A 396 2.14 -27.69 7.04
CA ILE A 396 2.38 -28.30 8.37
C ILE A 396 1.17 -28.12 9.30
N VAL A 397 0.56 -26.93 9.30
CA VAL A 397 -0.62 -26.59 10.12
C VAL A 397 -1.80 -26.15 9.23
N PRO A 398 -2.30 -27.04 8.33
CA PRO A 398 -3.37 -26.69 7.42
C PRO A 398 -4.70 -26.45 8.17
N VAL A 399 -5.39 -25.36 7.84
CA VAL A 399 -6.71 -25.02 8.39
C VAL A 399 -7.74 -26.08 8.04
N ARG A 400 -8.41 -26.65 9.06
CA ARG A 400 -9.44 -27.70 8.94
C ARG A 400 -10.83 -27.27 9.43
N ASN A 401 -10.90 -26.18 10.19
CA ASN A 401 -12.09 -25.62 10.85
C ASN A 401 -11.92 -24.10 11.05
N GLU A 402 -13.01 -23.40 11.37
CA GLU A 402 -13.07 -21.95 11.62
C GLU A 402 -12.00 -21.47 12.62
N ALA A 403 -11.93 -22.08 13.81
CA ALA A 403 -10.96 -21.72 14.84
C ALA A 403 -9.48 -21.91 14.42
N GLY A 404 -9.22 -22.64 13.34
CA GLY A 404 -7.90 -22.78 12.74
C GLY A 404 -7.44 -21.54 11.94
N VAL A 405 -8.35 -20.66 11.52
CA VAL A 405 -8.06 -19.51 10.63
C VAL A 405 -7.20 -18.46 11.35
N GLU A 406 -7.74 -17.82 12.39
CA GLU A 406 -7.03 -16.83 13.24
C GLU A 406 -5.71 -17.42 13.77
N THR A 407 -5.74 -18.70 14.18
CA THR A 407 -4.56 -19.45 14.65
C THR A 407 -3.47 -19.57 13.59
N ALA A 408 -3.79 -19.94 12.35
CA ALA A 408 -2.81 -20.14 11.28
C ALA A 408 -2.12 -18.82 10.88
N LEU A 409 -2.88 -17.73 10.82
CA LEU A 409 -2.36 -16.39 10.51
C LEU A 409 -1.41 -15.89 11.62
N LYS A 410 -1.81 -16.04 12.89
CA LYS A 410 -0.96 -15.74 14.06
C LYS A 410 0.33 -16.57 14.10
N VAL A 411 0.27 -17.86 13.76
CA VAL A 411 1.46 -18.74 13.67
C VAL A 411 2.46 -18.25 12.62
N GLN A 412 2.05 -17.57 11.55
CA GLN A 412 2.97 -16.99 10.57
C GLN A 412 3.78 -15.82 11.14
N LEU A 413 3.16 -14.89 11.88
CA LEU A 413 3.87 -13.79 12.54
C LEU A 413 4.84 -14.31 13.61
N ILE A 414 4.38 -15.24 14.45
CA ILE A 414 5.21 -15.81 15.52
C ILE A 414 6.40 -16.58 14.94
N SER A 415 6.17 -17.46 13.96
CA SER A 415 7.25 -18.28 13.37
C SER A 415 8.26 -17.45 12.57
N THR A 416 7.82 -16.44 11.81
CA THR A 416 8.76 -15.55 11.10
C THR A 416 9.62 -14.76 12.08
N THR A 417 9.02 -14.19 13.13
CA THR A 417 9.78 -13.46 14.17
C THR A 417 10.81 -14.36 14.85
N ILE A 418 10.43 -15.58 15.22
CA ILE A 418 11.33 -16.53 15.89
C ILE A 418 12.47 -16.99 14.96
N LEU A 419 12.21 -17.27 13.68
CA LEU A 419 13.25 -17.66 12.73
C LEU A 419 14.12 -16.48 12.28
N MET A 420 13.60 -15.25 12.33
CA MET A 420 14.38 -14.06 11.96
C MET A 420 15.54 -13.82 12.92
N ILE A 421 15.34 -14.02 14.24
CA ILE A 421 16.37 -13.79 15.26
C ILE A 421 17.70 -14.49 14.93
N PRO A 422 17.80 -15.83 14.81
CA PRO A 422 19.06 -16.49 14.47
C PRO A 422 19.53 -16.16 13.04
N ALA A 423 18.61 -15.92 12.10
CA ALA A 423 18.98 -15.56 10.73
C ALA A 423 19.67 -14.19 10.64
N VAL A 424 19.28 -13.23 11.50
CA VAL A 424 19.92 -11.91 11.63
C VAL A 424 21.29 -12.00 12.29
N PHE A 425 21.44 -12.80 13.35
CA PHE A 425 22.78 -13.01 13.95
C PHE A 425 23.75 -13.65 12.96
N LEU A 426 23.31 -14.64 12.17
CA LEU A 426 24.11 -15.24 11.10
C LEU A 426 24.42 -14.24 9.97
N ALA A 427 23.50 -13.33 9.64
CA ALA A 427 23.75 -12.28 8.65
C ALA A 427 24.75 -11.22 9.17
N ALA A 428 24.69 -10.87 10.45
CA ALA A 428 25.62 -9.94 11.06
C ALA A 428 27.04 -10.51 11.09
N ASP A 429 27.22 -11.74 11.57
CA ASP A 429 28.51 -12.44 11.61
C ASP A 429 29.13 -12.67 10.21
N ALA A 430 28.28 -12.83 9.17
CA ALA A 430 28.74 -13.05 7.80
C ALA A 430 29.08 -11.77 7.01
N PHE A 431 28.49 -10.61 7.35
CA PHE A 431 28.55 -9.39 6.52
C PHE A 431 29.03 -8.11 7.23
N LEU A 432 29.09 -8.09 8.56
CA LEU A 432 29.70 -7.01 9.33
C LEU A 432 31.10 -7.45 9.81
N PRO A 433 32.12 -6.57 9.79
CA PRO A 433 33.41 -6.88 10.40
C PRO A 433 33.27 -6.97 11.93
N ALA A 434 34.20 -7.66 12.59
CA ALA A 434 34.21 -7.86 14.05
C ALA A 434 34.13 -6.56 14.88
N SER A 435 34.54 -5.43 14.29
CA SER A 435 34.22 -4.08 14.76
C SER A 435 34.17 -3.11 13.58
N PHE A 436 33.25 -2.14 13.59
CA PHE A 436 33.16 -1.05 12.62
C PHE A 436 32.92 0.30 13.33
N GLU A 437 33.09 1.42 12.62
CA GLU A 437 32.94 2.76 13.17
C GLU A 437 31.77 3.53 12.55
N LEU A 438 31.01 4.20 13.41
CA LEU A 438 29.93 5.11 13.07
C LEU A 438 30.21 6.50 13.64
N ALA A 439 29.94 7.58 12.89
CA ALA A 439 29.99 8.93 13.45
C ALA A 439 28.87 9.16 14.49
N ALA A 440 29.21 9.73 15.65
CA ALA A 440 28.25 9.94 16.72
C ALA A 440 27.18 10.98 16.35
N THR A 441 25.90 10.63 16.51
CA THR A 441 24.76 11.52 16.18
C THR A 441 24.62 12.67 17.18
N VAL A 442 25.11 12.48 18.42
CA VAL A 442 25.16 13.50 19.49
C VAL A 442 26.58 13.54 20.08
N GLY A 443 27.15 14.73 20.23
CA GLY A 443 28.55 14.92 20.61
C GLY A 443 29.51 14.73 19.42
N ASP A 444 30.81 14.88 19.67
CA ASP A 444 31.86 14.75 18.65
C ASP A 444 32.65 13.44 18.83
N GLY A 445 32.87 12.71 17.73
CA GLY A 445 33.68 11.50 17.69
C GLY A 445 33.08 10.37 16.82
N THR A 446 33.75 9.23 16.80
CA THR A 446 33.20 7.96 16.30
C THR A 446 32.88 7.01 17.46
N ILE A 447 31.86 6.18 17.27
CA ILE A 447 31.53 5.05 18.15
C ILE A 447 31.89 3.75 17.46
N THR A 448 32.54 2.85 18.19
CA THR A 448 32.87 1.50 17.72
C THR A 448 31.71 0.55 18.00
N LEU A 449 31.18 -0.08 16.95
CA LEU A 449 30.03 -0.99 17.00
C LEU A 449 30.44 -2.42 16.64
N LYS A 450 29.68 -3.40 17.14
CA LYS A 450 29.88 -4.83 16.86
C LYS A 450 28.69 -5.46 16.10
N PRO A 451 28.90 -6.60 15.42
CA PRO A 451 27.82 -7.33 14.74
C PRO A 451 26.66 -7.78 15.64
N ASP A 452 26.94 -8.18 16.88
CA ASP A 452 25.94 -8.66 17.84
C ASP A 452 25.04 -7.52 18.37
N GLU A 453 25.61 -6.33 18.59
CA GLU A 453 24.88 -5.11 18.96
C GLU A 453 23.93 -4.68 17.84
N ALA A 454 24.39 -4.71 16.58
CA ALA A 454 23.57 -4.44 15.40
C ALA A 454 22.46 -5.48 15.20
N ALA A 455 22.77 -6.78 15.34
CA ALA A 455 21.80 -7.87 15.28
C ALA A 455 20.73 -7.75 16.38
N LEU A 456 21.12 -7.36 17.60
CA LEU A 456 20.20 -7.15 18.71
C LEU A 456 19.24 -5.99 18.45
N CYS A 457 19.69 -4.88 17.85
CA CYS A 457 18.82 -3.77 17.44
C CYS A 457 17.71 -4.22 16.48
N VAL A 458 18.08 -5.01 15.44
CA VAL A 458 17.11 -5.61 14.50
C VAL A 458 16.14 -6.55 15.23
N CYS A 459 16.64 -7.39 16.14
CA CYS A 459 15.80 -8.30 16.93
C CYS A 459 14.80 -7.56 17.85
N MET A 460 15.21 -6.44 18.46
CA MET A 460 14.31 -5.56 19.23
C MET A 460 13.18 -5.01 18.36
N GLY A 461 13.48 -4.64 17.12
CA GLY A 461 12.49 -4.26 16.10
C GLY A 461 11.46 -5.36 15.83
N ALA A 462 11.94 -6.57 15.50
CA ALA A 462 11.11 -7.71 15.14
C ALA A 462 10.19 -8.15 16.30
N VAL A 463 10.75 -8.28 17.51
CA VAL A 463 9.99 -8.62 18.72
C VAL A 463 9.03 -7.49 19.10
N GLY A 464 9.41 -6.23 18.91
CA GLY A 464 8.53 -5.08 19.07
C GLY A 464 7.30 -5.13 18.15
N GLY A 465 7.52 -5.41 16.86
CA GLY A 465 6.45 -5.58 15.87
C GLY A 465 5.48 -6.70 16.22
N LEU A 466 6.00 -7.88 16.57
CA LEU A 466 5.17 -8.99 17.04
C LEU A 466 4.36 -8.63 18.30
N THR A 467 4.97 -7.92 19.25
CA THR A 467 4.30 -7.49 20.49
C THR A 467 3.18 -6.49 20.21
N ILE A 468 3.41 -5.51 19.32
CA ILE A 468 2.38 -4.56 18.88
C ILE A 468 1.22 -5.30 18.19
N GLY A 469 1.52 -6.29 17.33
CA GLY A 469 0.52 -7.13 16.69
C GLY A 469 -0.34 -7.92 17.68
N LEU A 470 0.27 -8.63 18.63
CA LEU A 470 -0.45 -9.41 19.65
C LEU A 470 -1.30 -8.55 20.60
N ILE A 471 -0.87 -7.31 20.89
CA ILE A 471 -1.69 -6.36 21.65
C ILE A 471 -2.84 -5.81 20.79
N THR A 472 -2.61 -5.58 19.51
CA THR A 472 -3.66 -5.13 18.58
C THR A 472 -4.76 -6.20 18.47
N GLU A 473 -4.37 -7.46 18.24
CA GLU A 473 -5.27 -8.62 18.26
C GLU A 473 -6.14 -8.67 19.53
N TYR A 474 -5.54 -8.48 20.71
CA TYR A 474 -6.27 -8.48 21.99
C TYR A 474 -7.34 -7.38 22.09
N TYR A 475 -7.15 -6.24 21.41
CA TYR A 475 -8.09 -5.11 21.41
C TYR A 475 -9.11 -5.15 20.26
N THR A 476 -8.80 -5.80 19.12
CA THR A 476 -9.69 -5.82 17.95
C THR A 476 -10.37 -7.16 17.66
N SER A 477 -9.87 -8.30 18.13
CA SER A 477 -10.52 -9.60 17.88
C SER A 477 -11.66 -9.89 18.86
N HIS A 478 -12.79 -10.33 18.32
CA HIS A 478 -13.96 -10.80 19.08
C HIS A 478 -13.71 -12.08 19.90
N SER A 479 -12.53 -12.71 19.77
CA SER A 479 -12.04 -13.75 20.69
C SER A 479 -11.81 -13.22 22.11
N TYR A 480 -11.58 -11.91 22.30
CA TYR A 480 -11.11 -11.30 23.56
C TYR A 480 -12.15 -10.43 24.28
N LYS A 481 -11.87 -10.09 25.55
CA LYS A 481 -12.78 -9.30 26.40
C LYS A 481 -13.12 -7.90 25.85
N PRO A 482 -12.17 -7.08 25.35
CA PRO A 482 -12.47 -5.69 24.99
C PRO A 482 -13.59 -5.54 23.96
N VAL A 483 -13.57 -6.34 22.91
CA VAL A 483 -14.58 -6.33 21.85
C VAL A 483 -15.92 -6.88 22.33
N ARG A 484 -15.93 -7.90 23.20
CA ARG A 484 -17.18 -8.43 23.79
C ARG A 484 -17.81 -7.42 24.75
N GLU A 485 -17.01 -6.66 25.48
CA GLU A 485 -17.48 -5.56 26.33
C GLU A 485 -18.09 -4.42 25.48
N LEU A 486 -17.47 -4.10 24.35
CA LEU A 486 -17.99 -3.16 23.34
C LEU A 486 -19.33 -3.64 22.73
N ALA A 487 -19.40 -4.89 22.26
CA ALA A 487 -20.63 -5.50 21.75
C ALA A 487 -21.76 -5.53 22.81
N HIS A 488 -21.44 -5.82 24.07
CA HIS A 488 -22.43 -5.75 25.15
C HIS A 488 -22.89 -4.32 25.46
N SER A 489 -22.06 -3.29 25.22
CA SER A 489 -22.47 -1.88 25.40
C SER A 489 -23.56 -1.44 24.41
N CYS A 490 -23.70 -2.13 23.26
CA CYS A 490 -24.76 -1.89 22.28
C CYS A 490 -26.17 -2.19 22.84
N LYS A 491 -26.28 -2.96 23.94
CA LYS A 491 -27.55 -3.19 24.66
C LYS A 491 -28.21 -1.90 25.17
N THR A 492 -27.45 -0.82 25.31
CA THR A 492 -27.94 0.51 25.73
C THR A 492 -27.90 1.56 24.60
N GLY A 493 -27.73 1.11 23.34
CA GLY A 493 -27.80 1.91 22.13
C GLY A 493 -26.46 2.39 21.59
N ALA A 494 -26.50 3.11 20.46
CA ALA A 494 -25.29 3.54 19.75
C ALA A 494 -24.40 4.51 20.56
N ALA A 495 -25.00 5.35 21.42
CA ALA A 495 -24.24 6.34 22.19
C ALA A 495 -23.23 5.70 23.16
N THR A 496 -23.59 4.58 23.81
CA THR A 496 -22.67 3.82 24.66
C THR A 496 -21.66 3.04 23.85
N ASN A 497 -22.06 2.48 22.69
CA ASN A 497 -21.12 1.85 21.74
C ASN A 497 -20.01 2.84 21.30
N MET A 498 -20.38 4.08 20.97
CA MET A 498 -19.41 5.12 20.62
C MET A 498 -18.47 5.46 21.78
N ILE A 499 -18.99 5.64 23.00
CA ILE A 499 -18.17 5.95 24.19
C ILE A 499 -17.19 4.81 24.49
N TYR A 500 -17.65 3.57 24.46
CA TYR A 500 -16.80 2.40 24.75
C TYR A 500 -15.74 2.17 23.67
N GLY A 501 -16.07 2.34 22.39
CA GLY A 501 -15.11 2.10 21.29
C GLY A 501 -14.00 3.16 21.23
N ILE A 502 -14.33 4.43 21.50
CA ILE A 502 -13.33 5.51 21.63
C ILE A 502 -12.41 5.25 22.84
N ALA A 503 -13.00 4.88 24.00
CA ALA A 503 -12.23 4.55 25.20
C ALA A 503 -11.32 3.32 25.02
N LEU A 504 -11.79 2.29 24.28
CA LEU A 504 -11.00 1.13 23.88
C LEU A 504 -9.82 1.55 23.01
N GLY A 505 -10.04 2.39 21.99
CA GLY A 505 -9.00 2.94 21.13
C GLY A 505 -7.90 3.62 21.93
N TYR A 506 -8.24 4.61 22.77
CA TYR A 506 -7.27 5.32 23.62
C TYR A 506 -6.52 4.39 24.58
N LYS A 507 -7.20 3.40 25.16
CA LYS A 507 -6.58 2.40 26.04
C LYS A 507 -5.60 1.47 25.30
N SER A 508 -5.87 1.15 24.03
CA SER A 508 -5.03 0.27 23.22
C SER A 508 -3.64 0.84 22.93
N VAL A 509 -3.49 2.17 22.91
CA VAL A 509 -2.24 2.90 22.64
C VAL A 509 -1.14 2.64 23.69
N ILE A 510 -1.53 2.33 24.93
CA ILE A 510 -0.63 2.35 26.11
C ILE A 510 0.56 1.39 25.94
N ILE A 511 0.31 0.13 25.60
CA ILE A 511 1.38 -0.88 25.52
C ILE A 511 2.23 -0.72 24.25
N PRO A 512 1.67 -0.48 23.04
CA PRO A 512 2.45 -0.18 21.84
C PRO A 512 3.41 1.00 22.03
N VAL A 513 3.00 2.09 22.68
CA VAL A 513 3.89 3.24 22.95
C VAL A 513 5.01 2.88 23.94
N ILE A 514 4.75 2.06 24.96
CA ILE A 514 5.78 1.55 25.88
C ILE A 514 6.77 0.63 25.14
N VAL A 515 6.29 -0.23 24.26
CA VAL A 515 7.12 -1.12 23.43
C VAL A 515 8.00 -0.31 22.48
N LEU A 516 7.45 0.71 21.81
CA LEU A 516 8.21 1.61 20.95
C LEU A 516 9.26 2.39 21.75
N ALA A 517 8.92 2.94 22.91
CA ALA A 517 9.87 3.65 23.77
C ALA A 517 11.02 2.74 24.24
N GLY A 518 10.73 1.47 24.60
CA GLY A 518 11.74 0.48 24.94
C GLY A 518 12.63 0.08 23.77
N ALA A 519 12.05 -0.10 22.58
CA ALA A 519 12.77 -0.39 21.35
C ALA A 519 13.72 0.76 20.97
N VAL A 520 13.24 2.01 21.01
CA VAL A 520 14.05 3.21 20.78
C VAL A 520 15.17 3.33 21.80
N TYR A 521 14.86 3.29 23.11
CA TYR A 521 15.86 3.45 24.15
C TYR A 521 16.98 2.40 24.07
N GLY A 522 16.63 1.12 23.92
CA GLY A 522 17.62 0.04 23.86
C GLY A 522 18.45 0.08 22.58
N SER A 523 17.83 0.30 21.42
CA SER A 523 18.57 0.32 20.15
C SER A 523 19.46 1.55 20.00
N PHE A 524 19.03 2.73 20.47
CA PHE A 524 19.88 3.92 20.61
C PHE A 524 21.05 3.62 21.55
N SER A 525 20.80 3.03 22.72
CA SER A 525 21.84 2.71 23.70
C SER A 525 22.90 1.69 23.22
N LEU A 526 22.60 0.94 22.15
CA LEU A 526 23.50 -0.04 21.55
C LEU A 526 24.24 0.50 20.31
N CYS A 527 23.53 1.15 19.39
CA CYS A 527 24.06 1.54 18.07
C CYS A 527 23.61 2.94 17.62
N ASP A 528 23.27 3.83 18.55
CA ASP A 528 22.82 5.22 18.27
C ASP A 528 21.60 5.25 17.31
N MET A 529 21.38 6.33 16.56
CA MET A 529 20.34 6.41 15.54
C MET A 529 20.43 5.28 14.49
N TYR A 530 21.62 4.72 14.21
CA TYR A 530 21.73 3.56 13.33
C TYR A 530 21.03 2.34 13.94
N GLY A 531 21.17 2.12 15.25
CA GLY A 531 20.41 1.12 16.00
C GLY A 531 18.90 1.32 15.88
N VAL A 532 18.41 2.56 16.02
CA VAL A 532 16.99 2.89 15.85
C VAL A 532 16.51 2.58 14.42
N SER A 533 17.33 2.88 13.40
CA SER A 533 17.04 2.54 12.01
C SER A 533 17.05 1.03 11.73
N LEU A 534 17.96 0.29 12.38
CA LEU A 534 18.01 -1.17 12.33
C LEU A 534 16.81 -1.80 13.05
N ALA A 535 16.31 -1.20 14.13
CA ALA A 535 15.05 -1.61 14.76
C ALA A 535 13.83 -1.33 13.87
N ALA A 536 13.84 -0.23 13.10
CA ALA A 536 12.79 0.04 12.11
C ALA A 536 12.76 -1.03 11.00
N ILE A 537 13.92 -1.38 10.44
CA ILE A 537 14.07 -2.44 9.44
C ILE A 537 13.77 -3.82 10.04
N GLY A 538 14.17 -4.05 11.29
CA GLY A 538 13.90 -5.29 12.01
C GLY A 538 12.43 -5.50 12.32
N MET A 539 11.66 -4.43 12.55
CA MET A 539 10.21 -4.53 12.57
C MET A 539 9.69 -4.98 11.20
N LEU A 540 10.15 -4.32 10.12
CA LEU A 540 9.76 -4.63 8.73
C LEU A 540 10.41 -5.89 8.14
N SER A 541 11.22 -6.66 8.88
CA SER A 541 12.01 -7.74 8.27
C SER A 541 11.16 -8.96 7.89
N ASN A 542 9.98 -9.14 8.49
CA ASN A 542 9.00 -10.14 8.08
C ASN A 542 7.87 -9.57 7.18
N LEU A 543 8.07 -8.40 6.57
CA LEU A 543 7.05 -7.67 5.80
C LEU A 543 6.39 -8.51 4.69
N ALA A 544 7.11 -9.43 4.03
CA ALA A 544 6.51 -10.29 3.01
C ALA A 544 5.38 -11.18 3.60
N THR A 545 5.55 -11.66 4.84
CA THR A 545 4.52 -12.38 5.60
C THR A 545 3.47 -11.43 6.19
N GLY A 546 3.84 -10.23 6.62
CA GLY A 546 2.88 -9.19 7.04
C GLY A 546 1.87 -8.87 5.94
N LEU A 547 2.36 -8.50 4.74
CA LEU A 547 1.56 -8.31 3.53
C LEU A 547 0.74 -9.56 3.16
N THR A 548 1.28 -10.77 3.38
CA THR A 548 0.56 -12.02 3.10
C THR A 548 -0.72 -12.16 3.92
N ILE A 549 -0.70 -11.76 5.21
CA ILE A 549 -1.87 -11.85 6.09
C ILE A 549 -2.77 -10.61 6.05
N ASP A 550 -2.25 -9.46 5.63
CA ASP A 550 -3.01 -8.22 5.48
C ASP A 550 -3.90 -8.32 4.23
N VAL A 551 -3.31 -8.59 3.06
CA VAL A 551 -4.00 -8.76 1.76
C VAL A 551 -4.96 -9.96 1.77
N TYR A 552 -4.73 -10.93 2.65
CA TYR A 552 -5.65 -12.05 2.86
C TYR A 552 -7.07 -11.59 3.26
N GLY A 553 -7.20 -10.50 4.03
CA GLY A 553 -8.48 -9.97 4.49
C GLY A 553 -9.37 -9.48 3.34
N PRO A 554 -8.98 -8.43 2.59
CA PRO A 554 -9.72 -7.94 1.42
C PRO A 554 -10.01 -9.02 0.37
N VAL A 555 -9.16 -10.05 0.22
CA VAL A 555 -9.42 -11.18 -0.71
C VAL A 555 -10.48 -12.17 -0.18
N CYS A 556 -10.75 -12.19 1.12
CA CYS A 556 -11.84 -12.97 1.73
C CYS A 556 -13.14 -12.18 1.81
N ASP A 557 -13.07 -10.88 2.05
CA ASP A 557 -14.22 -9.96 2.14
C ASP A 557 -14.99 -9.90 0.81
N ASN A 558 -14.31 -9.47 -0.24
CA ASN A 558 -14.75 -9.57 -1.65
C ASN A 558 -15.21 -10.99 -2.05
N ALA A 559 -14.69 -12.06 -1.41
CA ALA A 559 -15.13 -13.43 -1.72
C ALA A 559 -16.48 -13.77 -1.07
N GLY A 560 -16.83 -13.12 0.04
CA GLY A 560 -18.16 -13.10 0.65
C GLY A 560 -19.13 -12.23 -0.14
N GLY A 561 -18.70 -11.04 -0.57
CA GLY A 561 -19.52 -10.18 -1.43
C GLY A 561 -19.88 -10.82 -2.77
N ILE A 562 -18.92 -11.47 -3.42
CA ILE A 562 -19.18 -12.30 -4.62
C ILE A 562 -20.07 -13.51 -4.30
N ALA A 563 -20.08 -14.04 -3.07
CA ALA A 563 -20.96 -15.14 -2.70
C ALA A 563 -22.43 -14.70 -2.55
N GLU A 564 -22.68 -13.54 -1.93
CA GLU A 564 -24.02 -12.96 -1.79
C GLU A 564 -24.55 -12.47 -3.16
N MET A 565 -23.76 -11.69 -3.90
CA MET A 565 -24.15 -11.16 -5.21
C MET A 565 -24.41 -12.24 -6.27
N ALA A 566 -23.88 -13.45 -6.08
CA ALA A 566 -24.10 -14.63 -6.92
C ALA A 566 -25.15 -15.61 -6.36
N GLU A 567 -25.84 -15.24 -5.27
CA GLU A 567 -26.93 -16.01 -4.65
C GLU A 567 -26.53 -17.46 -4.32
N LEU A 568 -25.32 -17.64 -3.79
CA LEU A 568 -24.80 -18.96 -3.42
C LEU A 568 -25.46 -19.49 -2.14
N GLU A 569 -25.28 -20.79 -1.88
CA GLU A 569 -25.78 -21.44 -0.67
C GLU A 569 -25.17 -20.80 0.59
N SER A 570 -25.96 -20.60 1.65
CA SER A 570 -25.54 -19.82 2.84
C SER A 570 -24.25 -20.31 3.50
N TYR A 571 -23.94 -21.62 3.45
CA TYR A 571 -22.69 -22.16 4.00
C TYR A 571 -21.42 -21.61 3.31
N VAL A 572 -21.56 -21.03 2.11
CA VAL A 572 -20.48 -20.33 1.41
C VAL A 572 -20.24 -18.98 2.07
N ARG A 573 -21.31 -18.24 2.39
CA ARG A 573 -21.27 -16.97 3.14
C ARG A 573 -20.76 -17.19 4.56
N ASP A 574 -21.31 -18.17 5.28
CA ASP A 574 -20.87 -18.58 6.63
C ASP A 574 -19.35 -18.84 6.69
N LYS A 575 -18.79 -19.45 5.63
CA LYS A 575 -17.34 -19.67 5.49
C LYS A 575 -16.57 -18.40 5.17
N THR A 576 -17.06 -17.54 4.28
CA THR A 576 -16.36 -16.30 3.91
C THR A 576 -16.37 -15.30 5.05
N ASP A 577 -17.48 -15.10 5.75
CA ASP A 577 -17.60 -14.26 6.95
C ASP A 577 -16.67 -14.73 8.09
N ALA A 578 -16.35 -16.03 8.14
CA ALA A 578 -15.39 -16.61 9.06
C ALA A 578 -13.92 -16.44 8.62
N LEU A 579 -13.65 -16.19 7.34
CA LEU A 579 -12.33 -15.83 6.81
C LEU A 579 -12.12 -14.30 6.91
N ASP A 580 -13.15 -13.51 6.58
CA ASP A 580 -13.25 -12.06 6.70
C ASP A 580 -13.02 -11.59 8.16
N ALA A 581 -13.76 -12.11 9.15
CA ALA A 581 -13.56 -11.70 10.54
C ALA A 581 -12.12 -11.97 11.08
N ALA A 582 -11.43 -12.97 10.53
CA ALA A 582 -10.01 -13.19 10.79
C ALA A 582 -9.12 -12.23 9.99
N GLY A 583 -9.51 -11.90 8.75
CA GLY A 583 -8.97 -10.84 7.91
C GLY A 583 -9.00 -9.46 8.57
N ASN A 584 -10.10 -9.06 9.21
CA ASN A 584 -10.22 -7.73 9.84
C ASN A 584 -9.37 -7.66 11.11
N THR A 585 -9.15 -8.82 11.75
CA THR A 585 -8.13 -8.97 12.81
C THR A 585 -6.70 -8.85 12.25
N THR A 586 -6.37 -9.47 11.11
CA THR A 586 -5.02 -9.35 10.52
C THR A 586 -4.75 -8.00 9.86
N ALA A 587 -5.75 -7.34 9.29
CA ALA A 587 -5.67 -5.97 8.79
C ALA A 587 -5.46 -4.98 9.94
N ALA A 588 -6.11 -5.18 11.09
CA ALA A 588 -5.79 -4.40 12.30
C ALA A 588 -4.33 -4.62 12.75
N ILE A 589 -3.85 -5.88 12.77
CA ILE A 589 -2.44 -6.18 13.07
C ILE A 589 -1.49 -5.52 12.05
N GLY A 590 -1.82 -5.58 10.76
CA GLY A 590 -1.07 -4.95 9.67
C GLY A 590 -0.98 -3.43 9.82
N LYS A 591 -2.10 -2.78 10.16
CA LYS A 591 -2.16 -1.34 10.48
C LYS A 591 -1.33 -1.01 11.73
N GLY A 592 -1.46 -1.77 12.81
CA GLY A 592 -0.64 -1.60 14.03
C GLY A 592 0.86 -1.74 13.77
N PHE A 593 1.25 -2.70 12.93
CA PHE A 593 2.62 -2.93 12.45
C PHE A 593 3.12 -1.81 11.52
N ALA A 594 2.28 -1.31 10.61
CA ALA A 594 2.57 -0.16 9.75
C ALA A 594 2.80 1.12 10.58
N ILE A 595 1.98 1.36 11.61
CA ILE A 595 2.11 2.52 12.50
C ILE A 595 3.34 2.39 13.41
N GLY A 596 3.58 1.21 13.99
CA GLY A 596 4.75 0.94 14.83
C GLY A 596 6.07 1.08 14.06
N SER A 597 6.11 0.57 12.82
CA SER A 597 7.28 0.72 11.96
C SER A 597 7.44 2.16 11.48
N ALA A 598 6.36 2.83 11.03
CA ALA A 598 6.39 4.25 10.67
C ALA A 598 6.88 5.15 11.82
N ALA A 599 6.61 4.80 13.08
CA ALA A 599 7.15 5.53 14.24
C ALA A 599 8.68 5.44 14.33
N LEU A 600 9.24 4.22 14.21
CA LEU A 600 10.69 4.00 14.23
C LEU A 600 11.37 4.57 12.97
N VAL A 601 10.73 4.44 11.81
CA VAL A 601 11.19 5.03 10.53
C VAL A 601 11.21 6.54 10.61
N SER A 602 10.16 7.19 11.10
CA SER A 602 10.11 8.65 11.26
C SER A 602 11.19 9.16 12.22
N LEU A 603 11.47 8.42 13.30
CA LEU A 603 12.54 8.77 14.23
C LEU A 603 13.94 8.57 13.59
N ALA A 604 14.15 7.50 12.83
CA ALA A 604 15.38 7.28 12.08
C ALA A 604 15.58 8.33 10.98
N LEU A 605 14.53 8.74 10.27
CA LEU A 605 14.56 9.82 9.27
C LEU A 605 14.85 11.18 9.93
N PHE A 606 14.31 11.44 11.13
CA PHE A 606 14.66 12.61 11.93
C PHE A 606 16.14 12.58 12.38
N GLY A 607 16.64 11.42 12.82
CA GLY A 607 18.07 11.22 13.10
C GLY A 607 18.94 11.49 11.88
N ALA A 608 18.58 10.92 10.72
CA ALA A 608 19.23 11.17 9.45
C ALA A 608 19.21 12.65 9.05
N PHE A 609 18.08 13.36 9.26
CA PHE A 609 17.96 14.80 9.03
C PHE A 609 18.92 15.60 9.92
N VAL A 610 18.98 15.30 11.22
CA VAL A 610 19.93 15.93 12.15
C VAL A 610 21.37 15.66 11.71
N THR A 611 21.74 14.41 11.39
CA THR A 611 23.08 14.06 10.88
C THR A 611 23.42 14.79 9.58
N ARG A 612 22.48 14.92 8.64
CA ARG A 612 22.66 15.65 7.38
C ARG A 612 22.93 17.15 7.64
N ILE A 613 22.15 17.79 8.50
CA ILE A 613 22.37 19.19 8.91
C ILE A 613 23.68 19.37 9.68
N ARG A 614 24.05 18.43 10.58
CA ARG A 614 25.34 18.46 11.27
C ARG A 614 26.49 18.51 10.27
N THR A 615 26.53 17.56 9.32
CA THR A 615 27.57 17.48 8.28
C THR A 615 27.66 18.75 7.43
N SER A 616 26.54 19.23 6.89
CA SER A 616 26.53 20.43 6.04
C SER A 616 26.84 21.71 6.82
N SER A 617 26.51 21.79 8.10
CA SER A 617 26.90 22.93 8.95
C SER A 617 28.38 22.90 9.32
N ALA A 618 28.94 21.73 9.65
CA ALA A 618 30.37 21.56 9.95
C ALA A 618 31.27 21.94 8.76
N ALA A 619 30.85 21.61 7.54
CA ALA A 619 31.52 22.01 6.30
C ALA A 619 31.60 23.54 6.09
N SER A 620 30.70 24.31 6.72
CA SER A 620 30.71 25.79 6.70
C SER A 620 31.42 26.43 7.91
N GLY A 621 31.87 25.64 8.87
CA GLY A 621 32.42 26.10 10.15
C GLY A 621 31.37 26.38 11.24
N ALA A 622 30.10 26.06 11.01
CA ALA A 622 29.05 26.08 12.03
C ALA A 622 28.94 24.74 12.77
N GLN A 623 28.32 24.74 13.96
CA GLN A 623 28.11 23.55 14.79
C GLN A 623 26.64 23.37 15.18
N LEU A 624 25.74 23.43 14.18
CA LEU A 624 24.32 23.19 14.40
C LEU A 624 24.09 21.74 14.84
N PHE A 625 23.27 21.55 15.87
CA PHE A 625 22.91 20.26 16.49
C PHE A 625 24.10 19.39 16.97
N ALA A 626 25.30 19.94 17.16
CA ALA A 626 26.45 19.18 17.68
C ALA A 626 26.16 18.51 19.04
N ASN A 627 25.43 19.20 19.91
CA ASN A 627 24.95 18.69 21.20
C ASN A 627 23.51 18.15 21.14
N GLY A 628 23.03 17.75 19.95
CA GLY A 628 21.64 17.37 19.69
C GLY A 628 20.70 18.56 19.51
N VAL A 629 19.39 18.28 19.48
CA VAL A 629 18.33 19.28 19.31
C VAL A 629 17.82 19.75 20.67
N ASN A 630 17.82 21.08 20.90
CA ASN A 630 17.33 21.66 22.14
C ASN A 630 15.81 21.88 22.11
N MET A 631 15.07 21.09 22.91
CA MET A 631 13.61 21.23 23.04
C MET A 631 13.15 22.49 23.76
N LEU A 632 14.03 23.18 24.49
CA LEU A 632 13.73 24.46 25.17
C LEU A 632 14.06 25.69 24.31
N GLU A 633 14.54 25.49 23.08
CA GLU A 633 14.75 26.56 22.11
C GLU A 633 13.40 27.07 21.56
N PRO A 634 13.13 28.39 21.52
CA PRO A 634 11.79 28.91 21.24
C PRO A 634 11.16 28.43 19.93
N LEU A 635 11.94 28.34 18.85
CA LEU A 635 11.46 27.82 17.56
C LEU A 635 11.15 26.32 17.63
N THR A 636 12.02 25.52 18.25
CA THR A 636 11.78 24.07 18.44
C THR A 636 10.49 23.85 19.21
N PHE A 637 10.29 24.55 20.33
CA PHE A 637 9.11 24.35 21.17
C PHE A 637 7.82 24.88 20.53
N ALA A 638 7.88 26.02 19.82
CA ALA A 638 6.73 26.54 19.08
C ALA A 638 6.29 25.57 17.97
N PHE A 639 7.24 25.05 17.18
CA PHE A 639 6.93 24.09 16.12
C PHE A 639 6.66 22.67 16.62
N LEU A 640 7.06 22.30 17.85
CA LEU A 640 6.61 21.08 18.52
C LEU A 640 5.08 21.11 18.71
N ILE A 641 4.53 22.25 19.10
CA ILE A 641 3.08 22.45 19.25
C ILE A 641 2.37 22.44 17.88
N VAL A 642 2.94 23.11 16.87
CA VAL A 642 2.40 23.10 15.49
C VAL A 642 2.42 21.68 14.91
N GLY A 643 3.53 20.95 15.07
CA GLY A 643 3.68 19.56 14.65
C GLY A 643 2.64 18.65 15.30
N GLY A 644 2.43 18.78 16.61
CA GLY A 644 1.41 18.02 17.33
C GLY A 644 -0.03 18.28 16.86
N MET A 645 -0.29 19.39 16.16
CA MET A 645 -1.60 19.72 15.58
C MET A 645 -1.79 19.13 14.18
N ILE A 646 -0.73 18.92 13.38
CA ILE A 646 -0.83 18.41 12.00
C ILE A 646 -1.64 17.10 11.88
N PRO A 647 -1.50 16.09 12.78
CA PRO A 647 -2.30 14.86 12.72
C PRO A 647 -3.80 15.10 12.90
N PHE A 648 -4.19 16.05 13.76
CA PHE A 648 -5.59 16.40 13.99
C PHE A 648 -6.17 17.19 12.81
N ALA A 649 -5.41 18.11 12.23
CA ALA A 649 -5.82 18.81 11.00
C ALA A 649 -5.96 17.84 9.82
N PHE A 650 -5.05 16.86 9.70
CA PHE A 650 -5.12 15.81 8.69
C PHE A 650 -6.39 14.96 8.84
N ALA A 651 -6.60 14.38 10.03
CA ALA A 651 -7.76 13.54 10.32
C ALA A 651 -9.08 14.32 10.15
N ALA A 652 -9.12 15.60 10.54
CA ALA A 652 -10.30 16.45 10.36
C ALA A 652 -10.67 16.68 8.88
N MET A 653 -9.69 16.67 7.96
CA MET A 653 -9.96 16.70 6.52
C MET A 653 -10.46 15.34 6.03
N THR A 654 -9.73 14.25 6.25
CA THR A 654 -10.08 12.92 5.72
C THR A 654 -11.44 12.42 6.24
N MET A 655 -11.71 12.57 7.55
CA MET A 655 -13.02 12.25 8.14
C MET A 655 -14.17 13.03 7.48
N LYS A 656 -13.95 14.32 7.19
CA LYS A 656 -14.96 15.18 6.58
C LYS A 656 -15.20 14.82 5.10
N SER A 657 -14.14 14.51 4.36
CA SER A 657 -14.25 14.15 2.95
C SER A 657 -14.95 12.80 2.75
N VAL A 658 -14.70 11.80 3.62
CA VAL A 658 -15.51 10.56 3.63
C VAL A 658 -16.96 10.87 4.00
N GLY A 659 -17.20 11.64 5.06
CA GLY A 659 -18.57 11.99 5.48
C GLY A 659 -19.38 12.71 4.39
N LEU A 660 -18.75 13.59 3.61
CA LEU A 660 -19.39 14.24 2.44
C LEU A 660 -19.72 13.22 1.33
N ALA A 661 -18.75 12.37 0.97
CA ALA A 661 -18.91 11.38 -0.08
C ALA A 661 -19.94 10.29 0.27
N ALA A 662 -19.95 9.82 1.53
CA ALA A 662 -20.93 8.88 2.05
C ALA A 662 -22.34 9.48 2.09
N MET A 663 -22.51 10.78 2.39
CA MET A 663 -23.81 11.44 2.27
C MET A 663 -24.31 11.51 0.81
N GLU A 664 -23.42 11.81 -0.15
CA GLU A 664 -23.77 11.75 -1.58
C GLU A 664 -24.15 10.31 -1.99
N MET A 665 -23.45 9.29 -1.48
CA MET A 665 -23.76 7.88 -1.74
C MET A 665 -25.11 7.45 -1.14
N VAL A 666 -25.36 7.74 0.14
CA VAL A 666 -26.64 7.46 0.84
C VAL A 666 -27.82 8.06 0.07
N MET A 667 -27.67 9.30 -0.42
CA MET A 667 -28.71 9.96 -1.20
C MET A 667 -28.96 9.28 -2.55
N GLU A 668 -27.92 8.79 -3.24
CA GLU A 668 -28.07 8.09 -4.52
C GLU A 668 -28.68 6.68 -4.34
N VAL A 669 -28.22 5.90 -3.35
CA VAL A 669 -28.79 4.58 -3.05
C VAL A 669 -30.28 4.71 -2.70
N GLN A 670 -30.65 5.68 -1.85
CA GLN A 670 -32.04 5.93 -1.52
C GLN A 670 -32.85 6.42 -2.73
N ARG A 671 -32.29 7.31 -3.56
CA ARG A 671 -32.94 7.78 -4.80
C ARG A 671 -33.27 6.62 -5.75
N GLN A 672 -32.36 5.66 -5.92
CA GLN A 672 -32.62 4.50 -6.77
C GLN A 672 -33.72 3.60 -6.19
N PHE A 673 -33.76 3.35 -4.88
CA PHE A 673 -34.85 2.59 -4.27
C PHE A 673 -36.20 3.33 -4.30
N ASP A 674 -36.21 4.65 -4.17
CA ASP A 674 -37.43 5.48 -4.24
C ASP A 674 -37.98 5.59 -5.67
N GLU A 675 -37.11 5.75 -6.68
CA GLU A 675 -37.49 5.82 -8.11
C GLU A 675 -37.78 4.44 -8.73
N LYS A 676 -37.13 3.38 -8.24
CA LYS A 676 -37.28 2.00 -8.72
C LYS A 676 -37.60 1.03 -7.57
N PRO A 677 -38.79 1.09 -6.94
CA PRO A 677 -39.13 0.19 -5.82
C PRO A 677 -39.05 -1.30 -6.14
N HIS A 678 -39.20 -1.69 -7.41
CA HIS A 678 -39.03 -3.07 -7.88
C HIS A 678 -37.60 -3.61 -7.78
N LEU A 679 -36.61 -2.77 -7.46
CA LEU A 679 -35.28 -3.24 -7.07
C LEU A 679 -35.30 -3.97 -5.72
N LEU A 680 -36.23 -3.63 -4.81
CA LEU A 680 -36.35 -4.27 -3.49
C LEU A 680 -37.15 -5.58 -3.52
N ASP A 681 -37.81 -5.92 -4.63
CA ASP A 681 -38.50 -7.19 -4.81
C ASP A 681 -37.53 -8.39 -4.64
N ALA A 682 -38.08 -9.54 -4.26
CA ALA A 682 -37.28 -10.75 -4.02
C ALA A 682 -36.67 -11.39 -5.28
N ASN A 683 -37.01 -10.89 -6.48
CA ASN A 683 -36.45 -11.27 -7.78
C ASN A 683 -36.58 -10.04 -8.71
N PRO A 684 -35.68 -9.05 -8.64
CA PRO A 684 -35.82 -7.81 -9.40
C PRO A 684 -35.65 -8.06 -10.91
N THR A 685 -36.53 -7.48 -11.73
CA THR A 685 -36.48 -7.62 -13.20
C THR A 685 -35.51 -6.65 -13.88
N GLU A 686 -34.96 -5.70 -13.13
CA GLU A 686 -33.98 -4.71 -13.54
C GLU A 686 -32.81 -4.75 -12.56
N ARG A 687 -31.62 -4.30 -12.98
CA ARG A 687 -30.47 -4.16 -12.08
C ARG A 687 -30.38 -2.73 -11.54
N PRO A 688 -29.82 -2.54 -10.33
CA PRO A 688 -29.45 -1.21 -9.86
C PRO A 688 -28.35 -0.60 -10.76
N ASP A 689 -28.24 0.73 -10.75
CA ASP A 689 -27.21 1.48 -11.48
C ASP A 689 -25.96 1.60 -10.60
N TYR A 690 -25.04 0.64 -10.75
CA TYR A 690 -23.75 0.61 -10.08
C TYR A 690 -22.80 1.72 -10.57
N ASP A 691 -22.91 2.14 -11.84
CA ASP A 691 -22.02 3.13 -12.45
C ASP A 691 -22.20 4.51 -11.80
N ALA A 692 -23.43 4.86 -11.40
CA ALA A 692 -23.72 6.05 -10.61
C ALA A 692 -22.94 6.09 -9.29
N CYS A 693 -22.94 4.99 -8.52
CA CYS A 693 -22.20 4.89 -7.26
C CYS A 693 -20.68 4.94 -7.48
N ILE A 694 -20.16 4.17 -8.45
CA ILE A 694 -18.73 4.20 -8.83
C ILE A 694 -18.30 5.62 -9.23
N ALA A 695 -19.15 6.37 -9.94
CA ALA A 695 -18.86 7.75 -10.34
C ALA A 695 -18.81 8.73 -9.15
N ILE A 696 -19.66 8.54 -8.13
CA ILE A 696 -19.64 9.36 -6.90
C ILE A 696 -18.33 9.14 -6.13
N SER A 697 -18.01 7.89 -5.80
CA SER A 697 -16.79 7.56 -5.03
C SER A 697 -15.51 7.94 -5.81
N THR A 698 -15.44 7.70 -7.12
CA THR A 698 -14.33 8.14 -7.98
C THR A 698 -14.15 9.66 -7.96
N LYS A 699 -15.23 10.41 -8.13
CA LYS A 699 -15.18 11.89 -8.24
C LYS A 699 -14.85 12.55 -6.91
N ALA A 700 -15.34 12.00 -5.80
CA ALA A 700 -15.05 12.49 -4.46
C ALA A 700 -13.58 12.25 -4.09
N SER A 701 -13.12 10.99 -4.15
CA SER A 701 -11.74 10.60 -3.80
C SER A 701 -10.67 11.39 -4.57
N LEU A 702 -10.74 11.43 -5.90
CA LEU A 702 -9.73 12.12 -6.74
C LEU A 702 -9.65 13.63 -6.48
N ARG A 703 -10.75 14.24 -6.03
CA ARG A 703 -10.80 15.66 -5.65
C ARG A 703 -10.27 15.87 -4.23
N GLU A 704 -10.77 15.08 -3.28
CA GLU A 704 -10.59 15.31 -1.85
C GLU A 704 -9.28 14.71 -1.31
N MET A 705 -8.57 13.87 -2.06
CA MET A 705 -7.20 13.45 -1.73
C MET A 705 -6.16 14.58 -1.88
N VAL A 706 -6.46 15.62 -2.66
CA VAL A 706 -5.50 16.69 -2.98
C VAL A 706 -5.20 17.61 -1.78
N PRO A 707 -6.17 18.15 -1.01
CA PRO A 707 -5.87 19.01 0.12
C PRO A 707 -5.07 18.33 1.26
N PRO A 708 -5.39 17.09 1.71
CA PRO A 708 -4.58 16.39 2.70
C PRO A 708 -3.15 16.12 2.22
N GLY A 709 -2.98 15.62 0.98
CA GLY A 709 -1.66 15.40 0.39
C GLY A 709 -0.85 16.70 0.26
N ALA A 710 -1.48 17.79 -0.19
CA ALA A 710 -0.84 19.10 -0.29
C ALA A 710 -0.40 19.63 1.08
N MET A 711 -1.18 19.45 2.15
CA MET A 711 -0.78 19.85 3.50
C MET A 711 0.49 19.10 3.95
N VAL A 712 0.52 17.78 3.78
CA VAL A 712 1.68 16.94 4.20
C VAL A 712 2.94 17.30 3.41
N MET A 713 2.82 17.53 2.10
CA MET A 713 3.95 17.87 1.24
C MET A 713 4.48 19.30 1.47
N LEU A 714 3.59 20.28 1.70
CA LEU A 714 3.97 21.69 1.81
C LEU A 714 4.41 22.11 3.21
N THR A 715 3.92 21.46 4.28
CA THR A 715 4.21 21.89 5.66
C THR A 715 5.71 21.87 6.01
N PRO A 716 6.50 20.82 5.70
CA PRO A 716 7.93 20.83 5.98
C PRO A 716 8.71 21.78 5.06
N LEU A 717 8.32 21.88 3.77
CA LEU A 717 8.91 22.86 2.84
C LEU A 717 8.76 24.29 3.36
N PHE A 718 7.53 24.68 3.71
CA PHE A 718 7.24 26.00 4.26
C PHE A 718 7.98 26.25 5.58
N THR A 719 7.97 25.27 6.48
CA THR A 719 8.67 25.38 7.78
C THR A 719 10.17 25.57 7.60
N GLY A 720 10.83 24.70 6.82
CA GLY A 720 12.27 24.75 6.61
C GLY A 720 12.74 25.97 5.82
N MET A 721 11.99 26.40 4.79
CA MET A 721 12.34 27.58 4.01
C MET A 721 12.13 28.89 4.79
N PHE A 722 11.06 29.03 5.57
CA PHE A 722 10.74 30.30 6.24
C PHE A 722 11.26 30.42 7.67
N PHE A 723 11.23 29.34 8.45
CA PHE A 723 11.58 29.32 9.88
C PHE A 723 12.82 28.48 10.22
N GLY A 724 13.40 27.79 9.23
CA GLY A 724 14.68 27.10 9.37
C GLY A 724 14.62 25.69 9.95
N VAL A 725 15.79 25.08 10.10
CA VAL A 725 15.98 23.67 10.45
C VAL A 725 15.56 23.36 11.89
N THR A 726 15.75 24.31 12.82
CA THR A 726 15.27 24.23 14.21
C THR A 726 13.75 24.07 14.27
N ALA A 727 13.01 24.83 13.46
CA ALA A 727 11.56 24.73 13.37
C ALA A 727 11.12 23.38 12.78
N VAL A 728 11.84 22.86 11.77
CA VAL A 728 11.59 21.52 11.21
C VAL A 728 11.80 20.43 12.26
N CYS A 729 12.83 20.52 13.10
CA CYS A 729 13.04 19.57 14.20
C CYS A 729 11.84 19.52 15.17
N GLY A 730 11.31 20.69 15.55
CA GLY A 730 10.08 20.77 16.37
C GLY A 730 8.88 20.13 15.67
N LEU A 731 8.63 20.52 14.41
CA LEU A 731 7.52 20.03 13.59
C LEU A 731 7.50 18.50 13.50
N LEU A 732 8.65 17.88 13.18
CA LEU A 732 8.77 16.44 12.99
C LEU A 732 8.52 15.67 14.29
N VAL A 733 9.16 16.07 15.39
CA VAL A 733 9.00 15.39 16.69
C VAL A 733 7.57 15.57 17.21
N GLY A 734 6.97 16.76 17.04
CA GLY A 734 5.60 17.04 17.43
C GLY A 734 4.59 16.18 16.66
N SER A 735 4.74 16.11 15.33
CA SER A 735 3.86 15.27 14.51
C SER A 735 4.06 13.79 14.79
N LEU A 736 5.28 13.32 15.05
CA LEU A 736 5.56 11.92 15.39
C LEU A 736 4.80 11.49 16.65
N VAL A 737 4.95 12.22 17.77
CA VAL A 737 4.35 11.81 19.05
C VAL A 737 2.82 11.89 19.04
N ALA A 738 2.23 12.78 18.23
CA ALA A 738 0.79 12.89 18.06
C ALA A 738 0.23 11.87 17.05
N SER A 739 0.89 11.67 15.89
CA SER A 739 0.48 10.70 14.87
C SER A 739 0.41 9.28 15.43
N VAL A 740 1.39 8.83 16.21
CA VAL A 740 1.40 7.46 16.76
C VAL A 740 0.19 7.21 17.66
N GLN A 741 -0.16 8.16 18.53
CA GLN A 741 -1.30 8.00 19.45
C GLN A 741 -2.64 8.03 18.70
N LEU A 742 -2.79 8.96 17.75
CA LEU A 742 -4.02 9.13 16.99
C LEU A 742 -4.22 7.96 16.00
N ALA A 743 -3.18 7.53 15.29
CA ALA A 743 -3.24 6.43 14.33
C ALA A 743 -3.58 5.08 15.00
N VAL A 744 -2.92 4.73 16.12
CA VAL A 744 -3.22 3.48 16.85
C VAL A 744 -4.63 3.52 17.43
N SER A 745 -5.04 4.63 18.06
CA SER A 745 -6.38 4.72 18.66
C SER A 745 -7.50 4.68 17.62
N MET A 746 -7.38 5.41 16.50
CA MET A 746 -8.40 5.39 15.44
C MET A 746 -8.52 4.01 14.79
N SER A 747 -7.38 3.40 14.42
CA SER A 747 -7.37 2.08 13.76
C SER A 747 -7.97 0.98 14.64
N ASN A 748 -7.63 1.00 15.94
CA ASN A 748 -8.10 -0.01 16.89
C ASN A 748 -9.55 0.22 17.35
N SER A 749 -10.04 1.48 17.41
CA SER A 749 -11.46 1.75 17.62
C SER A 749 -12.33 1.17 16.51
N GLY A 750 -12.00 1.46 15.24
CA GLY A 750 -12.80 0.96 14.11
C GLY A 750 -12.70 -0.56 13.93
N GLY A 751 -11.50 -1.15 14.03
CA GLY A 751 -11.34 -2.61 13.99
C GLY A 751 -12.07 -3.35 15.13
N ALA A 752 -12.28 -2.70 16.27
CA ALA A 752 -13.07 -3.22 17.38
C ALA A 752 -14.59 -3.03 17.18
N TRP A 753 -15.05 -1.92 16.58
CA TRP A 753 -16.47 -1.74 16.25
C TRP A 753 -16.94 -2.76 15.19
N ASP A 754 -16.16 -3.00 14.15
CA ASP A 754 -16.43 -4.02 13.12
C ASP A 754 -16.52 -5.43 13.73
N ASN A 755 -15.51 -5.84 14.50
CA ASN A 755 -15.56 -7.14 15.18
C ASN A 755 -16.68 -7.23 16.23
N ALA A 756 -17.13 -6.10 16.81
CA ALA A 756 -18.32 -6.08 17.66
C ALA A 756 -19.62 -6.26 16.85
N LYS A 757 -19.73 -5.65 15.65
CA LYS A 757 -20.79 -5.92 14.66
C LYS A 757 -20.80 -7.40 14.28
N LYS A 758 -19.72 -7.92 13.67
CA LYS A 758 -19.62 -9.33 13.22
C LYS A 758 -19.84 -10.33 14.37
N TYR A 759 -19.49 -9.99 15.63
CA TYR A 759 -19.80 -10.81 16.81
C TYR A 759 -21.28 -10.85 17.20
N ILE A 760 -21.99 -9.72 17.10
CA ILE A 760 -23.46 -9.66 17.29
C ILE A 760 -24.18 -10.39 16.15
N GLU A 761 -23.64 -10.29 14.94
CA GLU A 761 -24.20 -10.96 13.75
C GLU A 761 -24.16 -12.47 13.81
N LYS A 762 -23.08 -13.05 14.36
CA LYS A 762 -22.97 -14.50 14.65
C LYS A 762 -23.79 -14.95 15.86
N ALA A 763 -24.48 -14.05 16.58
CA ALA A 763 -25.25 -14.41 17.77
C ALA A 763 -26.67 -14.89 17.43
N SER A 764 -27.13 -15.95 18.09
CA SER A 764 -28.51 -16.45 17.95
C SER A 764 -29.56 -15.38 18.32
N PRO A 765 -30.72 -15.33 17.64
CA PRO A 765 -31.85 -14.49 18.05
C PRO A 765 -32.30 -14.67 19.51
N ASP A 766 -32.15 -15.89 20.06
CA ASP A 766 -32.48 -16.22 21.45
C ASP A 766 -31.41 -15.74 22.46
N SER A 767 -30.28 -15.21 21.99
CA SER A 767 -29.19 -14.73 22.84
C SER A 767 -29.45 -13.31 23.38
N GLU A 768 -28.71 -12.90 24.40
CA GLU A 768 -28.75 -11.52 24.92
C GLU A 768 -28.31 -10.45 23.89
N LEU A 769 -27.74 -10.84 22.75
CA LEU A 769 -27.34 -9.96 21.65
C LEU A 769 -28.35 -9.93 20.50
N LYS A 770 -29.33 -10.84 20.48
CA LYS A 770 -30.49 -10.90 19.55
C LYS A 770 -30.20 -11.03 18.04
N GLY A 771 -28.93 -11.08 17.60
CA GLY A 771 -28.58 -11.34 16.20
C GLY A 771 -28.85 -10.19 15.22
N LYS A 772 -28.67 -10.49 13.92
CA LYS A 772 -28.90 -9.58 12.78
C LYS A 772 -30.30 -8.94 12.82
N GLY A 773 -30.39 -7.66 12.46
CA GLY A 773 -31.64 -6.89 12.36
C GLY A 773 -32.19 -6.33 13.68
N SER A 774 -31.67 -6.76 14.84
CA SER A 774 -32.07 -6.24 16.15
C SER A 774 -31.59 -4.81 16.42
N ASP A 775 -32.20 -4.10 17.38
CA ASP A 775 -31.73 -2.76 17.80
C ASP A 775 -30.27 -2.77 18.30
N ILE A 776 -29.83 -3.91 18.85
CA ILE A 776 -28.44 -4.12 19.32
C ILE A 776 -27.50 -4.22 18.11
N HIS A 777 -27.90 -4.92 17.05
CA HIS A 777 -27.18 -4.98 15.78
C HIS A 777 -27.14 -3.62 15.09
N LYS A 778 -28.27 -2.89 15.01
CA LYS A 778 -28.30 -1.52 14.47
C LYS A 778 -27.40 -0.56 15.26
N ALA A 779 -27.35 -0.68 16.58
CA ALA A 779 -26.42 0.09 17.42
C ALA A 779 -24.94 -0.26 17.18
N ALA A 780 -24.63 -1.49 16.75
CA ALA A 780 -23.29 -1.92 16.37
C ALA A 780 -22.87 -1.38 15.00
N VAL A 781 -23.74 -1.49 13.98
CA VAL A 781 -23.52 -0.93 12.63
C VAL A 781 -23.29 0.59 12.67
N VAL A 782 -23.99 1.32 13.55
CA VAL A 782 -23.73 2.77 13.76
C VAL A 782 -22.36 3.05 14.40
N GLY A 783 -21.77 2.11 15.14
CA GLY A 783 -20.40 2.24 15.62
C GLY A 783 -19.37 1.98 14.51
N ASP A 784 -19.62 0.94 13.71
CA ASP A 784 -18.71 0.55 12.63
C ASP A 784 -18.66 1.58 11.51
N THR A 785 -19.82 2.10 11.08
CA THR A 785 -19.92 3.20 10.09
C THR A 785 -19.29 4.54 10.53
N VAL A 786 -18.92 4.68 11.81
CA VAL A 786 -18.02 5.76 12.29
C VAL A 786 -16.57 5.27 12.41
N GLY A 787 -16.37 3.98 12.68
CA GLY A 787 -15.12 3.25 12.65
C GLY A 787 -14.46 3.13 11.27
N ASP A 788 -15.22 3.16 10.19
CA ASP A 788 -14.75 3.03 8.80
C ASP A 788 -13.75 4.13 8.39
N PRO A 789 -14.12 5.43 8.38
CA PRO A 789 -13.16 6.50 8.11
C PRO A 789 -12.07 6.63 9.18
N PHE A 790 -12.25 5.99 10.35
CA PHE A 790 -11.21 5.82 11.37
C PHE A 790 -10.17 4.75 10.98
N LYS A 791 -10.63 3.56 10.53
CA LYS A 791 -9.81 2.35 10.37
C LYS A 791 -9.19 2.17 8.98
N ASP A 792 -9.76 2.78 7.94
CA ASP A 792 -9.34 2.58 6.54
C ASP A 792 -8.85 3.86 5.87
N THR A 793 -9.43 5.02 6.20
CA THR A 793 -8.98 6.32 5.64
C THR A 793 -7.98 7.05 6.55
N SER A 794 -8.40 7.43 7.77
CA SER A 794 -7.65 8.42 8.58
C SER A 794 -6.53 7.79 9.40
N GLY A 795 -6.83 6.73 10.17
CA GLY A 795 -5.87 6.05 11.04
C GLY A 795 -4.64 5.51 10.29
N PRO A 796 -4.81 4.75 9.18
CA PRO A 796 -3.67 4.27 8.39
C PRO A 796 -2.86 5.41 7.77
N ALA A 797 -3.51 6.39 7.14
CA ALA A 797 -2.81 7.47 6.44
C ALA A 797 -1.96 8.36 7.37
N LEU A 798 -2.30 8.46 8.67
CA LEU A 798 -1.46 9.13 9.67
C LEU A 798 -0.06 8.49 9.85
N ASN A 799 0.11 7.20 9.50
CA ASN A 799 1.43 6.59 9.43
C ASN A 799 2.27 7.21 8.29
N ILE A 800 1.62 7.50 7.16
CA ILE A 800 2.25 8.17 6.03
C ILE A 800 2.55 9.63 6.36
N VAL A 801 1.65 10.35 7.05
CA VAL A 801 1.86 11.75 7.47
C VAL A 801 3.18 11.94 8.22
N MET A 802 3.49 11.10 9.22
CA MET A 802 4.73 11.25 9.99
C MET A 802 5.98 10.90 9.19
N LYS A 803 5.95 9.79 8.44
CA LYS A 803 7.13 9.26 7.72
C LYS A 803 7.47 10.09 6.47
N LEU A 804 6.44 10.50 5.71
CA LEU A 804 6.56 11.34 4.52
C LEU A 804 7.11 12.74 4.86
N MET A 805 6.64 13.38 5.93
CA MET A 805 7.21 14.67 6.36
C MET A 805 8.68 14.54 6.78
N ALA A 806 9.07 13.43 7.41
CA ALA A 806 10.45 13.19 7.84
C ALA A 806 11.39 12.93 6.65
N VAL A 807 11.03 12.08 5.68
CA VAL A 807 11.86 11.84 4.48
C VAL A 807 11.90 13.06 3.56
N LEU A 808 10.81 13.82 3.46
CA LEU A 808 10.80 15.07 2.72
C LEU A 808 11.75 16.08 3.35
N SER A 809 11.74 16.20 4.69
CA SER A 809 12.67 17.07 5.40
C SER A 809 14.13 16.65 5.20
N LEU A 810 14.41 15.34 5.20
CA LEU A 810 15.73 14.78 4.90
C LEU A 810 16.21 15.11 3.48
N VAL A 811 15.35 14.93 2.46
CA VAL A 811 15.68 15.22 1.06
C VAL A 811 16.00 16.71 0.86
N PHE A 812 15.25 17.61 1.49
CA PHE A 812 15.44 19.06 1.38
C PHE A 812 16.32 19.67 2.49
N ALA A 813 17.04 18.86 3.27
CA ALA A 813 17.84 19.32 4.41
C ALA A 813 18.89 20.39 4.02
N ASP A 814 19.68 20.12 2.97
CA ASP A 814 20.63 21.11 2.41
C ASP A 814 19.91 22.36 1.90
N THR A 815 18.75 22.21 1.27
CA THR A 815 17.94 23.34 0.78
C THR A 815 17.46 24.22 1.93
N PHE A 816 17.05 23.64 3.06
CA PHE A 816 16.68 24.40 4.26
C PHE A 816 17.90 25.04 4.92
N TYR A 817 19.06 24.37 4.87
CA TYR A 817 20.33 24.94 5.36
C TYR A 817 20.81 26.15 4.52
N ALA A 818 20.56 26.13 3.20
CA ALA A 818 20.88 27.25 2.30
C ALA A 818 20.23 28.58 2.73
N PHE A 819 19.02 28.54 3.27
CA PHE A 819 18.31 29.72 3.76
C PHE A 819 18.92 30.21 5.09
N ASN A 820 19.77 31.23 5.01
CA ASN A 820 20.38 31.91 6.15
C ASN A 820 21.07 30.94 7.14
N GLN A 821 21.87 30.01 6.60
CA GLN A 821 22.60 28.98 7.38
C GLN A 821 21.67 28.16 8.30
N GLY A 822 20.48 27.82 7.80
CA GLY A 822 19.48 27.04 8.51
C GLY A 822 18.48 27.84 9.35
N ARG A 823 18.50 29.18 9.32
CA ARG A 823 17.51 30.04 10.03
C ARG A 823 16.26 30.38 9.23
N GLY A 824 16.19 29.97 7.97
CA GLY A 824 15.08 30.27 7.08
C GLY A 824 15.02 31.75 6.66
N ILE A 825 14.08 32.09 5.78
CA ILE A 825 13.90 33.44 5.20
C ILE A 825 13.67 34.50 6.28
N PHE A 826 12.99 34.17 7.39
CA PHE A 826 12.76 35.11 8.48
C PHE A 826 14.00 35.36 9.37
N ASN A 827 15.05 34.52 9.27
CA ASN A 827 16.33 34.67 9.98
C ASN A 827 16.16 34.80 11.50
N LEU A 828 15.37 33.88 12.08
CA LEU A 828 15.02 33.82 13.51
C LEU A 828 16.05 33.03 14.34
#